data_AF-A0A6I1MW05-F1
#
_entry.id   AF-A0A6I1MW05-F1
#
_cell.length_a   1.000
_cell.length_b   1.000
_cell.length_c   1.000
_cell.angle_alpha   90.00
_cell.angle_beta   90.00
_cell.angle_gamma   90.00
#
_symmetry.space_group_name_H-M   'P 1'
#
loop_
_entity.id
_entity.type
_entity.pdbx_description
1 polymer ?
#
loop_
_entity_poly.entity_id
_entity_poly.type
_entity_poly.pdbx_seq_one_letter_code
_entity_poly.pdbx_strand_id
1 'polypeptide(L)'
;MAVTLALLAGLCALQVLALLRAPAAWMPAAIHVTPVAGETVVLGLRELAAPHADRQHLALRLDPRDGWMLRNLSAARQVVVLRGGDEQRLGSSTLAPGAVFQVDGARFQVSAADTGSVEFTRNGNQWRYDGATLYRDGRALPDCPNARISNRALALWNRLAPAVLTISRPLAFGGNLYCGNRLGVERVAPGGALLVRSHGRLQLTPGSTDGERAAVLVDGLDLRRQEVPLTGATALIAGHTRFRLAAGTAGAGTLTLVPGRQVGLQAAPDLKLPAAVTWDWQPRQLWRSDLGAKAWLVVAAALAGIAGATVVSRTGGAVAASALLLVAGAGTLLAQRAGMSPGAALPLLLGAWALGLWLVLPGRLTLLTAAAVVLLAAGLLVQLEMGLGAPQTTWLRYYQKSAALLAIGCGAGGLLRLWFRHAALHGRRLDQCAIEWLLAGFALVALAGLAAQVLWGDEGGVFDLQPVELAKLALAALTAHCLALRFGWHSDAPHPADHGARWLRLVAPALLFLALLGLALVQVDDFSPLILLLVWCVSMTFSYALLARQRLLAAALLLAALLAVAVIAWLRLAGSEDLVRWGFYADRFLVWLDPAGHPHTGQQLLLGARAISEGGWLGADWWFGLRDLGQNAGDVMRIPAVQDDFAASFLINRHGLAGALLLWCVQAALLGGMALAARAAWRSGAAARNFRQAWAARFRYFALCGGGAFVLGHFLLSWGTNLAIFPIMGQPMSFLSAGGSHLLFFLCPLLAFSAAGAPSLEGE
;
A
#
# COMPACT_ATOMS: atom_id res chain seq x y z
N MET A 1 -2.50 21.20 -26.52
CA MET A 1 -1.07 20.79 -26.53
C MET A 1 -0.19 21.81 -25.83
N ALA A 2 -0.13 23.07 -26.29
CA ALA A 2 0.68 24.12 -25.66
C ALA A 2 0.38 24.30 -24.16
N VAL A 3 -0.90 24.39 -23.77
CA VAL A 3 -1.31 24.49 -22.35
C VAL A 3 -0.82 23.28 -21.53
N THR A 4 -1.00 22.06 -22.04
CA THR A 4 -0.53 20.84 -21.37
C THR A 4 0.98 20.83 -21.21
N LEU A 5 1.72 21.21 -22.25
CA LEU A 5 3.18 21.33 -22.18
C LEU A 5 3.62 22.38 -21.15
N ALA A 6 2.96 23.54 -21.12
CA ALA A 6 3.27 24.59 -20.14
C ALA A 6 3.01 24.13 -18.70
N LEU A 7 1.88 23.45 -18.45
CA LEU A 7 1.56 22.90 -17.12
C LEU A 7 2.57 21.83 -16.70
N LEU A 8 2.97 20.93 -17.61
CA LEU A 8 3.95 19.89 -17.30
C LEU A 8 5.34 20.46 -17.08
N ALA A 9 5.77 21.41 -17.91
CA ALA A 9 7.02 22.11 -17.71
C ALA A 9 7.03 22.84 -16.36
N GLY A 10 5.93 23.52 -16.01
CA GLY A 10 5.77 24.17 -14.71
C GLY A 10 5.86 23.19 -13.54
N LEU A 11 5.13 22.07 -13.57
CA LEU A 11 5.15 21.06 -12.51
C LEU A 11 6.53 20.37 -12.39
N CYS A 12 7.20 20.07 -13.51
CA CYS A 12 8.56 19.56 -13.48
C CYS A 12 9.56 20.59 -12.96
N ALA A 13 9.40 21.87 -13.32
CA ALA A 13 10.22 22.96 -12.79
C ALA A 13 10.03 23.13 -11.27
N LEU A 14 8.80 22.98 -10.77
CA LEU A 14 8.53 22.96 -9.32
C LEU A 14 9.21 21.78 -8.62
N GLN A 15 9.23 20.59 -9.22
CA GLN A 15 9.99 19.46 -8.65
C GLN A 15 11.49 19.74 -8.59
N VAL A 16 12.06 20.34 -9.65
CA VAL A 16 13.47 20.74 -9.67
C VAL A 16 13.74 21.82 -8.62
N LEU A 17 12.87 22.82 -8.52
CA LEU A 17 12.96 23.88 -7.52
C LEU A 17 12.90 23.32 -6.09
N ALA A 18 12.02 22.35 -5.83
CA ALA A 18 11.96 21.66 -4.54
C ALA A 18 13.28 20.97 -4.18
N LEU A 19 13.92 20.29 -5.14
CA LEU A 19 15.24 19.69 -4.93
C LEU A 19 16.35 20.71 -4.71
N LEU A 20 16.32 21.83 -5.43
CA LEU A 20 17.31 22.90 -5.29
C LEU A 20 17.18 23.63 -3.95
N ARG A 21 15.95 23.78 -3.45
CA ARG A 21 15.66 24.44 -2.17
C ARG A 21 15.74 23.51 -0.97
N ALA A 22 15.79 22.19 -1.18
CA ALA A 22 15.87 21.23 -0.10
C ALA A 22 17.10 21.52 0.78
N PRO A 23 16.92 21.74 2.10
CA PRO A 23 18.03 22.03 2.98
C PRO A 23 18.99 20.84 3.06
N ALA A 24 20.25 21.12 3.38
CA ALA A 24 21.19 20.07 3.72
C ALA A 24 20.63 19.24 4.89
N ALA A 25 20.66 17.93 4.74
CA ALA A 25 20.25 16.99 5.77
C ALA A 25 21.38 15.99 6.02
N TRP A 26 21.60 15.66 7.28
CA TRP A 26 22.69 14.82 7.74
C TRP A 26 22.14 13.59 8.44
N MET A 27 22.88 12.49 8.37
CA MET A 27 22.56 11.25 9.06
C MET A 27 23.86 10.54 9.48
N PRO A 28 23.82 9.63 10.46
CA PRO A 28 24.98 8.81 10.76
C PRO A 28 25.28 7.83 9.62
N ALA A 29 26.52 7.81 9.15
CA ALA A 29 27.11 6.75 8.34
C ALA A 29 27.48 5.55 9.20
N ALA A 30 27.99 5.82 10.39
CA ALA A 30 28.27 4.84 11.44
C ALA A 30 28.01 5.46 12.81
N ILE A 31 27.62 4.62 13.76
CA ILE A 31 27.41 4.96 15.16
C ILE A 31 28.39 4.13 15.97
N HIS A 32 29.30 4.79 16.68
CA HIS A 32 30.31 4.18 17.51
C HIS A 32 29.91 4.29 18.98
N VAL A 33 29.87 3.15 19.65
CA VAL A 33 29.56 3.05 21.08
C VAL A 33 30.83 2.60 21.80
N THR A 34 31.42 3.51 22.57
CA THR A 34 32.61 3.21 23.36
C THR A 34 32.21 2.63 24.70
N PRO A 35 32.88 1.56 25.17
CA PRO A 35 32.56 0.97 26.46
C PRO A 35 32.94 1.93 27.59
N VAL A 36 32.10 1.96 28.62
CA VAL A 36 32.40 2.61 29.90
C VAL A 36 32.49 1.51 30.95
N ALA A 37 33.62 1.42 31.64
CA ALA A 37 33.92 0.30 32.52
C ALA A 37 32.86 0.16 33.62
N GLY A 38 32.21 -1.01 33.71
CA GLY A 38 31.18 -1.29 34.71
C GLY A 38 29.81 -0.63 34.47
N GLU A 39 29.66 0.18 33.42
CA GLU A 39 28.43 0.92 33.14
C GLU A 39 27.64 0.34 31.96
N THR A 40 26.34 0.59 31.98
CA THR A 40 25.44 0.25 30.87
C THR A 40 25.15 1.50 30.05
N VAL A 41 25.44 1.45 28.76
CA VAL A 41 25.10 2.51 27.81
C VAL A 41 23.68 2.29 27.32
N VAL A 42 22.79 3.25 27.60
CA VAL A 42 21.40 3.22 27.13
C VAL A 42 21.28 4.00 25.83
N LEU A 43 20.72 3.36 24.80
CA LEU A 43 20.49 3.97 23.50
C LEU A 43 18.99 4.01 23.19
N GLY A 44 18.52 5.12 22.64
CA GLY A 44 17.15 5.29 22.18
C GLY A 44 17.06 5.95 20.82
N LEU A 45 15.90 6.55 20.57
CA LEU A 45 15.57 7.25 19.33
C LEU A 45 16.64 8.26 18.88
N ARG A 46 17.21 9.02 19.82
CA ARG A 46 18.21 10.05 19.51
C ARG A 46 19.55 9.43 19.16
N GLU A 47 20.08 8.56 20.01
CA GLU A 47 21.44 8.00 19.89
C GLU A 47 21.56 7.01 18.73
N LEU A 48 20.46 6.31 18.40
CA LEU A 48 20.40 5.36 17.29
C LEU A 48 20.02 6.01 15.95
N ALA A 49 19.63 7.29 15.95
CA ALA A 49 18.95 7.92 14.81
C ALA A 49 17.78 7.07 14.28
N ALA A 50 17.03 6.43 15.19
CA ALA A 50 15.95 5.50 14.85
C ALA A 50 14.58 6.15 15.18
N PRO A 51 13.86 6.72 14.21
CA PRO A 51 12.65 7.52 14.46
C PRO A 51 11.50 6.76 15.12
N HIS A 52 11.48 5.43 15.01
CA HIS A 52 10.49 4.57 15.66
C HIS A 52 11.10 3.77 16.82
N ALA A 53 12.26 4.16 17.35
CA ALA A 53 12.71 3.64 18.64
C ALA A 53 12.03 4.43 19.77
N ASP A 54 12.05 3.85 20.97
CA ASP A 54 11.63 4.56 22.18
C ASP A 54 12.74 5.51 22.64
N ARG A 55 12.44 6.46 23.53
CA ARG A 55 13.46 7.34 24.13
C ARG A 55 14.57 6.56 24.83
N GLN A 56 14.23 5.41 25.40
CA GLN A 56 15.15 4.40 25.89
C GLN A 56 14.72 3.07 25.28
N HIS A 57 15.47 2.57 24.32
CA HIS A 57 15.02 1.42 23.53
C HIS A 57 15.84 0.18 23.84
N LEU A 58 17.16 0.33 23.95
CA LEU A 58 18.06 -0.77 24.27
C LEU A 58 19.18 -0.35 25.22
N ALA A 59 19.75 -1.32 25.90
CA ALA A 59 20.90 -1.17 26.77
C ALA A 59 22.05 -2.04 26.28
N LEU A 60 23.26 -1.49 26.31
CA LEU A 60 24.50 -2.17 25.95
C LEU A 60 25.45 -2.16 27.14
N ARG A 61 26.06 -3.31 27.45
CA ARG A 61 27.08 -3.44 28.49
C ARG A 61 28.22 -4.28 27.95
N LEU A 62 29.47 -3.87 28.19
CA LEU A 62 30.61 -4.71 27.86
C LEU A 62 30.83 -5.71 28.99
N ASP A 63 30.75 -7.00 28.68
CA ASP A 63 31.05 -8.10 29.59
C ASP A 63 32.46 -8.66 29.30
N PRO A 64 33.30 -8.92 30.33
CA PRO A 64 34.64 -9.46 30.13
C PRO A 64 34.71 -10.83 29.46
N ARG A 65 33.64 -11.63 29.54
CA ARG A 65 33.61 -13.01 28.99
C ARG A 65 32.88 -13.07 27.66
N ASP A 66 31.69 -12.48 27.61
CA ASP A 66 30.76 -12.65 26.48
C ASP A 66 30.79 -11.48 25.48
N GLY A 67 31.61 -10.46 25.75
CA GLY A 67 31.73 -9.26 24.92
C GLY A 67 30.56 -8.32 25.12
N TRP A 68 30.12 -7.63 24.06
CA TRP A 68 28.98 -6.73 24.16
C TRP A 68 27.67 -7.49 24.43
N MET A 69 27.03 -7.18 25.54
CA MET A 69 25.72 -7.68 25.95
C MET A 69 24.64 -6.65 25.59
N LEU A 70 23.55 -7.13 25.01
CA LEU A 70 22.41 -6.32 24.57
C LEU A 70 21.16 -6.69 25.38
N ARG A 71 20.42 -5.68 25.82
CA ARG A 71 19.13 -5.82 26.49
C ARG A 71 18.07 -4.95 25.83
N ASN A 72 16.86 -5.46 25.66
CA ASN A 72 15.71 -4.66 25.23
C ASN A 72 15.13 -3.91 26.45
N LEU A 73 14.95 -2.59 26.33
CA LEU A 73 14.29 -1.75 27.34
C LEU A 73 12.87 -1.34 26.95
N SER A 74 12.59 -1.38 25.65
CA SER A 74 11.31 -0.95 25.09
C SER A 74 10.21 -1.97 25.41
N ALA A 75 9.10 -1.45 25.93
CA ALA A 75 7.94 -2.26 26.34
C ALA A 75 7.01 -2.59 25.17
N ALA A 76 6.94 -1.71 24.17
CA ALA A 76 6.04 -1.86 23.03
C ALA A 76 6.72 -2.46 21.79
N ARG A 77 8.04 -2.29 21.66
CA ARG A 77 8.80 -2.64 20.46
C ARG A 77 9.99 -3.52 20.83
N GLN A 78 10.07 -4.72 20.27
CA GLN A 78 11.16 -5.65 20.52
C GLN A 78 12.41 -5.31 19.70
N VAL A 79 13.57 -5.64 20.26
CA VAL A 79 14.85 -5.62 19.55
C VAL A 79 15.10 -7.00 18.94
N VAL A 80 15.57 -7.04 17.69
CA VAL A 80 15.89 -8.30 16.99
C VAL A 80 17.37 -8.37 16.69
N VAL A 81 18.00 -9.52 16.94
CA VAL A 81 19.41 -9.78 16.62
C VAL A 81 19.48 -10.83 15.51
N LEU A 82 20.33 -10.59 14.51
CA LEU A 82 20.49 -11.44 13.32
C LEU A 82 21.83 -12.19 13.39
N ARG A 83 21.80 -13.52 13.41
CA ARG A 83 22.99 -14.40 13.47
C ARG A 83 22.91 -15.48 12.42
N GLY A 84 23.84 -15.52 11.47
CA GLY A 84 23.89 -16.60 10.47
C GLY A 84 22.62 -16.81 9.63
N GLY A 85 21.73 -15.82 9.56
CA GLY A 85 20.42 -15.92 8.92
C GLY A 85 19.24 -16.12 9.87
N ASP A 86 19.50 -16.47 11.14
CA ASP A 86 18.47 -16.62 12.17
C ASP A 86 18.13 -15.28 12.84
N GLU A 87 16.83 -15.05 13.07
CA GLU A 87 16.31 -13.93 13.85
C GLU A 87 16.07 -14.34 15.31
N GLN A 88 16.75 -13.67 16.23
CA GLN A 88 16.49 -13.80 17.67
C GLN A 88 15.81 -12.53 18.19
N ARG A 89 14.55 -12.66 18.63
CA ARG A 89 13.80 -11.54 19.23
C ARG A 89 14.09 -11.49 20.73
N LEU A 90 14.56 -10.35 21.21
CA LEU A 90 14.85 -10.17 22.63
C LEU A 90 13.55 -10.12 23.44
N GLY A 91 13.58 -10.75 24.61
CA GLY A 91 12.39 -10.94 25.43
C GLY A 91 11.43 -11.97 24.85
N SER A 92 11.97 -12.95 24.12
CA SER A 92 11.23 -14.13 23.70
C SER A 92 12.03 -15.40 24.01
N SER A 93 11.32 -16.50 24.25
CA SER A 93 11.95 -17.81 24.41
C SER A 93 11.10 -18.90 23.77
N THR A 94 11.77 -19.86 23.14
CA THR A 94 11.14 -21.15 22.83
C THR A 94 11.01 -21.97 24.10
N LEU A 95 9.92 -22.73 24.23
CA LEU A 95 9.72 -23.63 25.36
C LEU A 95 10.28 -25.01 25.01
N ALA A 96 11.07 -25.59 25.92
CA ALA A 96 11.64 -26.93 25.76
C ALA A 96 10.89 -27.92 26.66
N PRO A 97 10.85 -29.23 26.31
CA PRO A 97 10.36 -30.25 27.23
C PRO A 97 11.10 -30.20 28.57
N GLY A 98 10.35 -30.24 29.68
CA GLY A 98 10.88 -30.12 31.03
C GLY A 98 11.09 -28.68 31.53
N ALA A 99 10.99 -27.67 30.66
CA ALA A 99 11.11 -26.28 31.07
C ALA A 99 9.96 -25.86 31.99
N VAL A 100 10.22 -24.90 32.87
CA VAL A 100 9.22 -24.28 33.72
C VAL A 100 9.09 -22.82 33.30
N PHE A 101 7.90 -22.40 32.89
CA PHE A 101 7.63 -20.98 32.67
C PHE A 101 6.64 -20.44 33.69
N GLN A 102 6.74 -19.15 33.97
CA GLN A 102 5.91 -18.48 34.97
C GLN A 102 5.44 -17.15 34.41
N VAL A 103 4.15 -16.87 34.58
CA VAL A 103 3.52 -15.60 34.25
C VAL A 103 3.03 -15.01 35.57
N ASP A 104 3.80 -14.04 36.06
CA ASP A 104 3.68 -13.45 37.40
C ASP A 104 3.59 -14.52 38.49
N GLY A 105 2.50 -14.63 39.27
CA GLY A 105 2.36 -15.68 40.28
C GLY A 105 2.08 -17.09 39.73
N ALA A 106 1.73 -17.24 38.45
CA ALA A 106 1.29 -18.52 37.90
C ALA A 106 2.44 -19.31 37.26
N ARG A 107 2.74 -20.49 37.81
CA ARG A 107 3.78 -21.41 37.32
C ARG A 107 3.18 -22.51 36.44
N PHE A 108 3.88 -22.85 35.36
CA PHE A 108 3.51 -23.85 34.38
C PHE A 108 4.70 -24.77 34.10
N GLN A 109 4.48 -26.08 34.01
CA GLN A 109 5.51 -27.06 33.69
C GLN A 109 5.29 -27.62 32.29
N VAL A 110 6.29 -27.52 31.41
CA VAL A 110 6.22 -27.99 30.02
C VAL A 110 6.48 -29.49 30.00
N SER A 111 5.48 -30.28 29.60
CA SER A 111 5.62 -31.74 29.48
C SER A 111 6.19 -32.13 28.13
N ALA A 112 5.78 -31.46 27.05
CA ALA A 112 6.26 -31.69 25.70
C ALA A 112 6.26 -30.37 24.91
N ALA A 113 7.21 -30.21 23.99
CA ALA A 113 7.25 -29.07 23.10
C ALA A 113 7.94 -29.47 21.79
N ASP A 114 7.35 -29.05 20.67
CA ASP A 114 7.91 -29.17 19.32
C ASP A 114 7.81 -27.82 18.59
N THR A 115 8.07 -27.81 17.27
CA THR A 115 8.01 -26.58 16.47
C THR A 115 6.61 -25.98 16.33
N GLY A 116 5.58 -26.83 16.32
CA GLY A 116 4.18 -26.48 16.11
C GLY A 116 3.31 -26.52 17.35
N SER A 117 3.70 -27.21 18.42
CA SER A 117 2.88 -27.44 19.61
C SER A 117 3.65 -27.40 20.93
N VAL A 118 2.98 -27.00 22.01
CA VAL A 118 3.48 -27.04 23.38
C VAL A 118 2.41 -27.62 24.29
N GLU A 119 2.80 -28.58 25.12
CA GLU A 119 2.00 -29.15 26.20
C GLU A 119 2.56 -28.73 27.55
N PHE A 120 1.69 -28.30 28.45
CA PHE A 120 2.08 -27.83 29.78
C PHE A 120 0.98 -28.09 30.82
N THR A 121 1.37 -28.19 32.09
CA THR A 121 0.46 -28.48 33.20
C THR A 121 0.36 -27.30 34.16
N ARG A 122 -0.85 -27.08 34.71
CA ARG A 122 -1.12 -26.12 35.79
C ARG A 122 -2.34 -26.55 36.60
N ASN A 123 -2.23 -26.51 37.93
CA ASN A 123 -3.31 -26.83 38.87
C ASN A 123 -4.00 -28.17 38.55
N GLY A 124 -3.22 -29.20 38.21
CA GLY A 124 -3.72 -30.54 37.87
C GLY A 124 -4.36 -30.71 36.49
N ASN A 125 -4.48 -29.66 35.67
CA ASN A 125 -4.99 -29.76 34.30
C ASN A 125 -3.85 -29.84 33.29
N GLN A 126 -4.03 -30.64 32.24
CA GLN A 126 -3.13 -30.72 31.10
C GLN A 126 -3.61 -29.76 30.01
N TRP A 127 -2.71 -28.89 29.55
CA TRP A 127 -2.96 -27.94 28.48
C TRP A 127 -2.12 -28.31 27.27
N ARG A 128 -2.71 -28.20 26.09
CA ARG A 128 -1.98 -28.34 24.82
C ARG A 128 -2.34 -27.18 23.93
N TYR A 129 -1.35 -26.55 23.32
CA TYR A 129 -1.54 -25.50 22.33
C TYR A 129 -0.77 -25.85 21.06
N ASP A 130 -1.45 -25.86 19.93
CA ASP A 130 -0.89 -26.27 18.62
C ASP A 130 -0.56 -25.09 17.70
N GLY A 131 -0.47 -23.88 18.24
CA GLY A 131 -0.26 -22.65 17.47
C GLY A 131 -1.54 -22.02 16.89
N ALA A 132 -2.68 -22.69 17.02
CA ALA A 132 -3.97 -22.24 16.49
C ALA A 132 -5.14 -22.40 17.47
N THR A 133 -5.12 -23.44 18.31
CA THR A 133 -6.18 -23.84 19.23
C THR A 133 -5.59 -24.25 20.58
N LEU A 134 -6.22 -23.79 21.66
CA LEU A 134 -5.91 -24.26 23.02
C LEU A 134 -6.85 -25.40 23.44
N TYR A 135 -6.25 -26.47 23.94
CA TYR A 135 -6.91 -27.66 24.47
C TYR A 135 -6.67 -27.75 25.97
N ARG A 136 -7.70 -28.18 26.70
CA ARG A 136 -7.66 -28.52 28.12
C ARG A 136 -8.12 -29.96 28.27
N ASP A 137 -7.27 -30.80 28.86
CA ASP A 137 -7.55 -32.22 29.13
C ASP A 137 -8.06 -32.95 27.87
N GLY A 138 -7.42 -32.67 26.72
CA GLY A 138 -7.74 -33.25 25.41
C GLY A 138 -8.91 -32.61 24.66
N ARG A 139 -9.64 -31.65 25.25
CA ARG A 139 -10.78 -30.97 24.60
C ARG A 139 -10.44 -29.53 24.23
N ALA A 140 -10.78 -29.11 23.01
CA ALA A 140 -10.64 -27.73 22.60
C ALA A 140 -11.53 -26.82 23.45
N LEU A 141 -11.00 -25.68 23.90
CA LEU A 141 -11.78 -24.70 24.66
C LEU A 141 -12.92 -24.13 23.81
N PRO A 142 -14.10 -23.86 24.40
CA PRO A 142 -15.20 -23.19 23.73
C PRO A 142 -14.83 -21.73 23.42
N ASP A 143 -15.48 -21.15 22.41
CA ASP A 143 -15.26 -19.74 22.07
C ASP A 143 -15.68 -18.81 23.21
N CYS A 144 -15.05 -17.64 23.29
CA CYS A 144 -15.45 -16.64 24.27
C CYS A 144 -16.90 -16.17 24.01
N PRO A 145 -17.69 -15.86 25.05
CA PRO A 145 -19.10 -15.47 24.90
C PRO A 145 -19.30 -14.32 23.89
N ASN A 146 -18.40 -13.33 23.93
CA ASN A 146 -18.42 -12.14 23.08
C ASN A 146 -17.54 -12.30 21.81
N ALA A 147 -17.16 -13.53 21.44
CA ALA A 147 -16.39 -13.76 20.22
C ALA A 147 -17.24 -13.42 18.99
N ARG A 148 -16.72 -12.55 18.12
CA ARG A 148 -17.29 -12.25 16.80
C ARG A 148 -17.50 -13.53 15.99
N ILE A 149 -18.49 -13.51 15.08
CA ILE A 149 -18.81 -14.67 14.21
C ILE A 149 -17.58 -15.13 13.42
N SER A 150 -16.77 -14.20 12.91
CA SER A 150 -15.50 -14.51 12.23
C SER A 150 -14.54 -15.32 13.10
N ASN A 151 -14.37 -14.94 14.37
CA ASN A 151 -13.52 -15.66 15.32
C ASN A 151 -14.05 -17.07 15.63
N ARG A 152 -15.39 -17.25 15.67
CA ARG A 152 -16.03 -18.56 15.86
C ARG A 152 -15.87 -19.46 14.62
N ALA A 153 -16.06 -18.89 13.42
CA ALA A 153 -15.84 -19.61 12.16
C ALA A 153 -14.37 -20.02 11.99
N LEU A 154 -13.44 -19.13 12.33
CA LEU A 154 -12.01 -19.41 12.33
C LEU A 154 -11.64 -20.50 13.35
N ALA A 155 -12.22 -20.46 14.56
CA ALA A 155 -12.03 -21.50 15.56
C ALA A 155 -12.56 -22.85 15.07
N LEU A 156 -13.73 -22.87 14.43
CA LEU A 156 -14.29 -24.07 13.82
C LEU A 156 -13.39 -24.61 12.70
N TRP A 157 -12.90 -23.73 11.82
CA TRP A 157 -11.95 -24.09 10.77
C TRP A 157 -10.69 -24.74 11.36
N ASN A 158 -10.05 -24.09 12.34
CA ASN A 158 -8.84 -24.62 12.97
C ASN A 158 -9.04 -25.96 13.67
N ARG A 159 -10.27 -26.29 14.12
CA ARG A 159 -10.60 -27.59 14.71
C ARG A 159 -10.82 -28.69 13.66
N LEU A 160 -11.24 -28.33 12.45
CA LEU A 160 -11.57 -29.29 11.37
C LEU A 160 -10.43 -29.45 10.36
N ALA A 161 -9.63 -28.40 10.16
CA ALA A 161 -8.58 -28.36 9.16
C ALA A 161 -7.37 -29.21 9.57
N PRO A 162 -6.68 -29.86 8.61
CA PRO A 162 -5.37 -30.45 8.85
C PRO A 162 -4.38 -29.39 9.37
N ALA A 163 -3.41 -29.78 10.20
CA ALA A 163 -2.46 -28.87 10.85
C ALA A 163 -1.79 -27.86 9.89
N VAL A 164 -1.51 -28.26 8.65
CA VAL A 164 -0.89 -27.42 7.61
C VAL A 164 -1.79 -26.28 7.12
N LEU A 165 -3.11 -26.43 7.26
CA LEU A 165 -4.13 -25.46 6.84
C LEU A 165 -4.71 -24.67 8.02
N THR A 166 -4.21 -24.89 9.23
CA THR A 166 -4.62 -24.12 10.41
C THR A 166 -4.09 -22.70 10.35
N ILE A 167 -4.93 -21.74 10.75
CA ILE A 167 -4.57 -20.33 10.78
C ILE A 167 -4.06 -19.99 12.18
N SER A 168 -2.86 -19.42 12.26
CA SER A 168 -2.20 -19.14 13.54
C SER A 168 -2.98 -18.14 14.38
N ARG A 169 -3.17 -18.44 15.66
CA ARG A 169 -3.87 -17.55 16.60
C ARG A 169 -3.14 -17.53 17.94
N PRO A 170 -2.65 -16.38 18.41
CA PRO A 170 -1.84 -16.31 19.63
C PRO A 170 -2.61 -16.83 20.84
N LEU A 171 -1.92 -17.58 21.69
CA LEU A 171 -2.41 -17.92 23.03
C LEU A 171 -2.08 -16.77 23.97
N ALA A 172 -3.11 -16.15 24.53
CA ALA A 172 -2.98 -15.03 25.46
C ALA A 172 -3.17 -15.49 26.91
N PHE A 173 -2.25 -15.09 27.78
CA PHE A 173 -2.31 -15.31 29.22
C PHE A 173 -2.83 -14.05 29.92
N GLY A 174 -3.66 -14.21 30.94
CA GLY A 174 -4.18 -13.11 31.76
C GLY A 174 -5.70 -12.92 31.66
N GLY A 175 -6.23 -12.12 32.57
CA GLY A 175 -7.66 -11.99 32.82
C GLY A 175 -8.24 -13.18 33.59
N ASN A 176 -9.56 -13.20 33.74
CA ASN A 176 -10.26 -14.15 34.62
C ASN A 176 -11.01 -15.27 33.88
N LEU A 177 -10.88 -15.36 32.55
CA LEU A 177 -11.68 -16.26 31.71
C LEU A 177 -10.80 -17.25 30.95
N TYR A 178 -11.28 -18.50 30.85
CA TYR A 178 -10.72 -19.55 30.00
C TYR A 178 -11.64 -19.78 28.80
N CYS A 179 -11.28 -19.24 27.63
CA CYS A 179 -12.09 -19.38 26.42
C CYS A 179 -11.26 -19.12 25.16
N GLY A 180 -11.56 -19.82 24.07
CA GLY A 180 -10.79 -19.80 22.83
C GLY A 180 -9.30 -20.00 23.12
N ASN A 181 -8.47 -19.04 22.71
CA ASN A 181 -7.03 -19.01 23.00
C ASN A 181 -6.67 -18.04 24.12
N ARG A 182 -7.52 -17.94 25.16
CA ARG A 182 -7.27 -17.14 26.35
C ARG A 182 -7.21 -18.05 27.57
N LEU A 183 -6.10 -17.97 28.30
CA LEU A 183 -5.87 -18.69 29.54
C LEU A 183 -5.85 -17.69 30.69
N GLY A 184 -6.85 -17.78 31.57
CA GLY A 184 -6.99 -16.90 32.73
C GLY A 184 -5.83 -17.04 33.73
N VAL A 185 -5.26 -15.91 34.11
CA VAL A 185 -4.21 -15.82 35.14
C VAL A 185 -4.61 -14.71 36.08
N GLU A 186 -4.83 -15.07 37.35
CA GLU A 186 -5.23 -14.12 38.39
C GLU A 186 -4.19 -13.00 38.53
N ARG A 187 -4.68 -11.76 38.71
CA ARG A 187 -3.85 -10.54 38.87
C ARG A 187 -2.99 -10.17 37.67
N VAL A 188 -3.12 -10.86 36.54
CA VAL A 188 -2.45 -10.52 35.28
C VAL A 188 -3.47 -9.92 34.32
N ALA A 189 -3.18 -8.74 33.77
CA ALA A 189 -4.04 -8.13 32.76
C ALA A 189 -4.20 -9.04 31.53
N PRO A 190 -5.36 -9.04 30.83
CA PRO A 190 -5.56 -9.84 29.63
C PRO A 190 -4.45 -9.61 28.59
N GLY A 191 -3.76 -10.67 28.18
CA GLY A 191 -2.64 -10.57 27.23
C GLY A 191 -1.31 -10.15 27.87
N GLY A 192 -1.14 -10.27 29.19
CA GLY A 192 0.11 -9.99 29.89
C GLY A 192 1.30 -10.87 29.48
N ALA A 193 1.04 -12.04 28.89
CA ALA A 193 2.00 -12.83 28.14
C ALA A 193 1.31 -13.47 26.92
N LEU A 194 2.10 -13.79 25.89
CA LEU A 194 1.63 -14.37 24.63
C LEU A 194 2.52 -15.53 24.19
N LEU A 195 1.93 -16.64 23.78
CA LEU A 195 2.61 -17.73 23.08
C LEU A 195 2.20 -17.70 21.60
N VAL A 196 3.14 -17.31 20.73
CA VAL A 196 2.88 -16.97 19.33
C VAL A 196 3.75 -17.82 18.40
N ARG A 197 3.21 -18.20 17.24
CA ARG A 197 4.00 -18.82 16.18
C ARG A 197 4.78 -17.74 15.43
N SER A 198 6.11 -17.80 15.50
CA SER A 198 7.03 -16.91 14.79
C SER A 198 8.06 -17.75 14.05
N HIS A 199 8.21 -17.55 12.74
CA HIS A 199 9.18 -18.25 11.89
C HIS A 199 9.11 -19.79 12.02
N GLY A 200 7.89 -20.32 12.08
CA GLY A 200 7.64 -21.76 12.19
C GLY A 200 7.91 -22.38 13.57
N ARG A 201 8.14 -21.56 14.61
CA ARG A 201 8.32 -22.02 16.00
C ARG A 201 7.38 -21.30 16.96
N LEU A 202 6.99 -21.97 18.05
CA LEU A 202 6.24 -21.32 19.14
C LEU A 202 7.19 -20.61 20.10
N GLN A 203 6.94 -19.33 20.33
CA GLN A 203 7.74 -18.46 21.21
C GLN A 203 6.86 -17.80 22.26
N LEU A 204 7.26 -17.92 23.53
CA LEU A 204 6.67 -17.22 24.65
C LEU A 204 7.26 -15.81 24.71
N THR A 205 6.40 -14.82 24.84
CA THR A 205 6.74 -13.39 24.89
C THR A 205 5.94 -12.67 25.97
N PRO A 206 6.51 -11.66 26.66
CA PRO A 206 5.75 -10.76 27.49
C PRO A 206 4.80 -9.89 26.67
N GLY A 207 3.61 -9.63 27.20
CA GLY A 207 2.62 -8.73 26.59
C GLY A 207 2.97 -7.26 26.75
N SER A 208 2.38 -6.42 25.88
CA SER A 208 2.60 -4.97 25.83
C SER A 208 1.41 -4.15 26.37
N THR A 209 0.59 -4.70 27.27
CA THR A 209 -0.58 -3.95 27.78
C THR A 209 -0.18 -2.77 28.66
N ASP A 210 -0.93 -1.66 28.57
CA ASP A 210 -0.75 -0.38 29.28
C ASP A 210 -0.96 -0.46 30.81
N GLY A 211 -0.66 -1.60 31.44
CA GLY A 211 -0.88 -1.87 32.87
C GLY A 211 0.34 -2.41 33.61
N GLU A 212 0.13 -2.92 34.83
CA GLU A 212 1.16 -3.61 35.62
C GLU A 212 1.79 -4.74 34.81
N ARG A 213 3.11 -4.66 34.66
CA ARG A 213 3.88 -5.56 33.80
C ARG A 213 4.00 -6.91 34.50
N ALA A 214 3.28 -7.90 34.02
CA ALA A 214 3.50 -9.28 34.43
C ALA A 214 4.95 -9.69 34.14
N ALA A 215 5.62 -10.23 35.16
CA ALA A 215 6.91 -10.90 35.00
C ALA A 215 6.69 -12.17 34.19
N VAL A 216 7.50 -12.42 33.16
CA VAL A 216 7.44 -13.65 32.37
C VAL A 216 8.77 -14.33 32.48
N LEU A 217 8.82 -15.42 33.24
CA LEU A 217 10.03 -16.15 33.54
C LEU A 217 10.04 -17.47 32.77
N VAL A 218 11.20 -17.89 32.28
CA VAL A 218 11.45 -19.25 31.75
C VAL A 218 12.68 -19.79 32.46
N ASP A 219 12.54 -20.91 33.14
CA ASP A 219 13.58 -21.53 33.99
C ASP A 219 14.22 -20.54 34.98
N GLY A 220 13.40 -19.63 35.51
CA GLY A 220 13.81 -18.58 36.45
C GLY A 220 14.40 -17.32 35.80
N LEU A 221 14.60 -17.29 34.49
CA LEU A 221 15.08 -16.11 33.76
C LEU A 221 13.91 -15.21 33.33
N ASP A 222 13.91 -13.96 33.78
CA ASP A 222 12.90 -12.96 33.36
C ASP A 222 13.17 -12.52 31.92
N LEU A 223 12.26 -12.86 31.00
CA LEU A 223 12.37 -12.52 29.58
C LEU A 223 12.47 -11.00 29.37
N ARG A 224 11.86 -10.17 30.23
CA ARG A 224 11.97 -8.71 30.11
C ARG A 224 13.36 -8.19 30.49
N ARG A 225 14.14 -8.97 31.23
CA ARG A 225 15.50 -8.62 31.68
C ARG A 225 16.58 -9.41 30.95
N GLN A 226 16.20 -10.20 29.95
CA GLN A 226 17.12 -11.04 29.18
C GLN A 226 18.22 -10.19 28.52
N GLU A 227 19.47 -10.55 28.79
CA GLU A 227 20.65 -10.04 28.09
C GLU A 227 21.13 -11.10 27.10
N VAL A 228 21.52 -10.66 25.90
CA VAL A 228 22.01 -11.53 24.83
C VAL A 228 23.34 -11.00 24.32
N PRO A 229 24.38 -11.83 24.15
CA PRO A 229 25.65 -11.36 23.59
C PRO A 229 25.50 -10.91 22.13
N LEU A 230 26.34 -10.01 21.66
CA LEU A 230 26.42 -9.63 20.25
C LEU A 230 27.50 -10.40 19.49
N THR A 231 28.23 -11.27 20.18
CA THR A 231 29.20 -12.19 19.58
C THR A 231 28.51 -13.08 18.54
N GLY A 232 29.04 -13.08 17.31
CA GLY A 232 28.46 -13.80 16.16
C GLY A 232 27.25 -13.11 15.50
N ALA A 233 26.80 -11.96 16.00
CA ALA A 233 25.73 -11.19 15.36
C ALA A 233 26.25 -10.38 14.16
N THR A 234 25.44 -10.35 13.10
CA THR A 234 25.72 -9.61 11.85
C THR A 234 24.93 -8.31 11.76
N ALA A 235 23.78 -8.24 12.43
CA ALA A 235 22.93 -7.06 12.46
C ALA A 235 22.02 -7.09 13.69
N LEU A 236 21.50 -5.92 14.04
CA LEU A 236 20.40 -5.74 14.98
C LEU A 236 19.30 -4.86 14.37
N ILE A 237 18.08 -5.00 14.83
CA ILE A 237 16.93 -4.18 14.42
C ILE A 237 16.35 -3.54 15.67
N ALA A 238 16.28 -2.22 15.68
CA ALA A 238 15.75 -1.40 16.77
C ALA A 238 14.89 -0.29 16.17
N GLY A 239 13.64 -0.16 16.62
CA GLY A 239 12.70 0.83 16.09
C GLY A 239 12.54 0.76 14.55
N HIS A 240 12.46 -0.45 14.00
CA HIS A 240 12.43 -0.76 12.55
C HIS A 240 13.68 -0.36 11.74
N THR A 241 14.64 0.34 12.34
CA THR A 241 15.95 0.62 11.74
C THR A 241 16.82 -0.62 11.86
N ARG A 242 17.34 -1.11 10.72
CA ARG A 242 18.33 -2.21 10.69
C ARG A 242 19.73 -1.63 10.77
N PHE A 243 20.52 -2.10 11.73
CA PHE A 243 21.91 -1.75 11.93
C PHE A 243 22.79 -2.95 11.63
N ARG A 244 23.73 -2.83 10.70
CA ARG A 244 24.76 -3.83 10.47
C ARG A 244 25.88 -3.66 11.49
N LEU A 245 26.35 -4.76 12.05
CA LEU A 245 27.47 -4.77 12.99
C LEU A 245 28.77 -4.88 12.18
N ALA A 246 29.75 -4.01 12.46
CA ALA A 246 31.05 -4.11 11.82
C ALA A 246 31.79 -5.38 12.30
N ALA A 247 32.50 -6.05 11.40
CA ALA A 247 33.25 -7.26 11.73
C ALA A 247 34.33 -6.96 12.79
N GLY A 248 34.44 -7.79 13.82
CA GLY A 248 35.46 -7.68 14.87
C GLY A 248 35.15 -6.72 16.03
N THR A 249 34.10 -5.89 15.95
CA THR A 249 33.77 -4.92 17.01
C THR A 249 32.98 -5.50 18.19
N ALA A 250 32.52 -6.75 18.09
CA ALA A 250 31.74 -7.41 19.15
C ALA A 250 32.59 -7.95 20.31
N GLY A 251 33.93 -7.99 20.17
CA GLY A 251 34.82 -8.77 21.03
C GLY A 251 35.45 -8.06 22.25
N ALA A 252 35.91 -6.80 22.14
CA ALA A 252 36.62 -6.15 23.27
C ALA A 252 36.84 -4.62 23.16
N GLY A 253 36.03 -3.89 22.37
CA GLY A 253 36.28 -2.46 22.13
C GLY A 253 35.04 -1.68 21.70
N THR A 254 35.22 -0.61 20.93
CA THR A 254 34.13 0.20 20.40
C THR A 254 33.20 -0.60 19.50
N LEU A 255 31.90 -0.67 19.83
CA LEU A 255 30.89 -1.29 18.98
C LEU A 255 30.51 -0.33 17.86
N THR A 256 30.57 -0.79 16.60
CA THR A 256 30.19 0.04 15.45
C THR A 256 28.89 -0.47 14.82
N LEU A 257 27.87 0.38 14.81
CA LEU A 257 26.57 0.15 14.20
C LEU A 257 26.46 0.96 12.91
N VAL A 258 26.25 0.29 11.78
CA VAL A 258 26.03 0.95 10.48
C VAL A 258 24.55 0.93 10.15
N PRO A 259 23.83 2.06 10.26
CA PRO A 259 22.40 2.12 9.99
C PRO A 259 22.13 1.94 8.48
N GLY A 260 21.11 1.15 8.14
CA GLY A 260 20.79 0.82 6.74
C GLY A 260 19.57 1.54 6.17
N ARG A 261 18.41 1.46 6.84
CA ARG A 261 17.13 2.02 6.38
C ARG A 261 16.35 2.59 7.56
N GLN A 262 15.46 3.54 7.29
CA GLN A 262 14.64 4.24 8.29
C GLN A 262 15.50 4.99 9.30
N VAL A 263 16.35 5.87 8.79
CA VAL A 263 17.30 6.64 9.61
C VAL A 263 16.77 8.06 9.74
N GLY A 264 16.82 8.61 10.96
CA GLY A 264 16.45 9.99 11.25
C GLY A 264 17.43 10.98 10.62
N LEU A 265 16.89 12.08 10.10
CA LEU A 265 17.65 13.16 9.48
C LEU A 265 17.84 14.33 10.47
N GLN A 266 19.01 14.96 10.42
CA GLN A 266 19.36 16.14 11.20
C GLN A 266 19.66 17.32 10.28
N ALA A 267 19.36 18.54 10.72
CA ALA A 267 19.64 19.75 9.95
C ALA A 267 21.16 20.07 9.89
N ALA A 268 21.89 19.72 10.94
CA ALA A 268 23.33 19.94 11.06
C ALA A 268 24.02 18.74 11.73
N PRO A 269 25.33 18.53 11.47
CA PRO A 269 26.11 17.43 12.04
C PRO A 269 26.67 17.75 13.44
N ASP A 270 25.86 18.35 14.32
CA ASP A 270 26.26 18.90 15.61
C ASP A 270 25.38 18.42 16.78
N LEU A 271 24.66 17.31 16.56
CA LEU A 271 23.81 16.71 17.58
C LEU A 271 24.63 16.36 18.84
N LYS A 272 24.25 16.93 19.99
CA LYS A 272 24.85 16.60 21.28
C LYS A 272 24.46 15.18 21.69
N LEU A 273 25.44 14.28 21.69
CA LEU A 273 25.30 12.88 22.08
C LEU A 273 25.97 12.64 23.45
N PRO A 274 25.58 11.58 24.18
CA PRO A 274 26.31 11.13 25.37
C PRO A 274 27.77 10.82 25.04
N ALA A 275 28.67 10.99 26.01
CA ALA A 275 30.11 10.79 25.80
C ALA A 275 30.48 9.39 25.28
N ALA A 276 29.66 8.37 25.60
CA ALA A 276 29.84 7.00 25.14
C ALA A 276 29.44 6.76 23.67
N VAL A 277 28.85 7.75 22.98
CA VAL A 277 28.29 7.60 21.63
C VAL A 277 28.84 8.68 20.71
N THR A 278 29.42 8.27 19.60
CA THR A 278 29.90 9.18 18.54
C THR A 278 29.35 8.76 17.19
N TRP A 279 29.10 9.72 16.31
CA TRP A 279 28.60 9.48 14.96
C TRP A 279 29.62 9.91 13.92
N ASP A 280 29.83 9.07 12.92
CA ASP A 280 30.39 9.49 11.65
C ASP A 280 29.27 10.08 10.82
N TRP A 281 29.36 11.36 10.50
CA TRP A 281 28.32 12.06 9.76
C TRP A 281 28.46 11.86 8.25
N GLN A 282 27.32 11.67 7.58
CA GLN A 282 27.24 11.77 6.13
C GLN A 282 26.08 12.69 5.69
N PRO A 283 26.27 13.49 4.64
CA PRO A 283 25.20 14.28 4.06
C PRO A 283 24.28 13.39 3.21
N ARG A 284 22.98 13.67 3.26
CA ARG A 284 21.97 13.06 2.39
C ARG A 284 22.24 13.45 0.94
N GLN A 285 22.50 12.46 0.10
CA GLN A 285 22.75 12.67 -1.33
C GLN A 285 21.42 12.74 -2.10
N LEU A 286 21.00 13.95 -2.52
CA LEU A 286 19.81 14.13 -3.36
C LEU A 286 20.13 14.08 -4.87
N TRP A 287 21.33 14.52 -5.25
CA TRP A 287 21.75 14.63 -6.66
C TRP A 287 22.62 13.48 -7.13
N ARG A 288 23.40 12.89 -6.22
CA ARG A 288 24.29 11.75 -6.50
C ARG A 288 23.57 10.44 -6.20
N SER A 289 23.88 9.40 -6.97
CA SER A 289 23.32 8.07 -6.81
C SER A 289 24.42 7.04 -6.55
N ASP A 290 24.17 6.11 -5.65
CA ASP A 290 25.04 4.95 -5.41
C ASP A 290 25.16 4.02 -6.63
N LEU A 291 24.25 4.17 -7.60
CA LEU A 291 24.23 3.43 -8.87
C LEU A 291 25.36 3.80 -9.84
N GLY A 292 26.13 4.84 -9.53
CA GLY A 292 27.25 5.31 -10.35
C GLY A 292 26.84 5.87 -11.72
N ALA A 293 27.82 6.15 -12.59
CA ALA A 293 27.62 6.78 -13.89
C ALA A 293 26.76 5.95 -14.87
N LYS A 294 26.69 4.63 -14.69
CA LYS A 294 25.96 3.71 -15.59
C LYS A 294 24.45 3.96 -15.59
N ALA A 295 23.86 4.30 -14.43
CA ALA A 295 22.43 4.63 -14.36
C ALA A 295 22.11 5.92 -15.12
N TRP A 296 23.00 6.91 -15.06
CA TRP A 296 22.89 8.16 -15.80
C TRP A 296 23.05 7.96 -17.31
N LEU A 297 23.84 6.99 -17.76
CA LEU A 297 23.97 6.64 -19.17
C LEU A 297 22.70 6.02 -19.76
N VAL A 298 22.02 5.13 -19.03
CA VAL A 298 20.74 4.54 -19.48
C VAL A 298 19.67 5.62 -19.61
N VAL A 299 19.66 6.54 -18.67
CA VAL A 299 18.80 7.73 -18.70
C VAL A 299 19.22 8.58 -19.91
N ALA A 300 20.47 9.03 -20.06
CA ALA A 300 20.90 9.81 -21.23
C ALA A 300 20.57 9.14 -22.60
N ALA A 301 20.66 7.81 -22.69
CA ALA A 301 20.25 7.06 -23.89
C ALA A 301 18.75 7.14 -24.17
N ALA A 302 17.89 7.09 -23.14
CA ALA A 302 16.45 7.31 -23.31
C ALA A 302 16.12 8.74 -23.77
N LEU A 303 16.86 9.77 -23.33
CA LEU A 303 16.74 11.14 -23.88
C LEU A 303 17.07 11.18 -25.36
N ALA A 304 18.21 10.60 -25.75
CA ALA A 304 18.63 10.55 -27.13
C ALA A 304 17.59 9.83 -28.01
N GLY A 305 16.96 8.77 -27.49
CA GLY A 305 15.87 8.07 -28.15
C GLY A 305 14.63 8.94 -28.42
N ILE A 306 14.24 9.79 -27.47
CA ILE A 306 13.11 10.73 -27.63
C ILE A 306 13.46 11.84 -28.61
N ALA A 307 14.66 12.43 -28.50
CA ALA A 307 15.14 13.41 -29.46
C ALA A 307 15.17 12.82 -30.88
N GLY A 308 15.64 11.57 -31.01
CA GLY A 308 15.60 10.80 -32.25
C GLY A 308 14.17 10.52 -32.76
N ALA A 309 13.21 10.30 -31.85
CA ALA A 309 11.79 10.15 -32.19
C ALA A 309 11.17 11.46 -32.73
N THR A 310 11.66 12.61 -32.28
CA THR A 310 11.22 13.92 -32.78
C THR A 310 11.88 14.33 -34.09
N VAL A 311 13.11 13.85 -34.37
CA VAL A 311 13.96 14.36 -35.47
C VAL A 311 14.15 13.39 -36.64
N VAL A 312 14.29 12.07 -36.41
CA VAL A 312 14.81 11.13 -37.44
C VAL A 312 13.80 10.07 -37.86
N SER A 313 13.21 9.31 -36.92
CA SER A 313 12.13 8.36 -37.22
C SER A 313 11.09 8.36 -36.11
N ARG A 314 9.88 8.85 -36.42
CA ARG A 314 8.80 9.01 -35.42
C ARG A 314 8.38 7.70 -34.76
N THR A 315 8.48 6.58 -35.47
CA THR A 315 8.09 5.25 -34.96
C THR A 315 9.26 4.50 -34.35
N GLY A 316 10.40 4.41 -35.04
CA GLY A 316 11.60 3.71 -34.55
C GLY A 316 12.16 4.34 -33.27
N GLY A 317 12.25 5.67 -33.23
CA GLY A 317 12.67 6.41 -32.03
C GLY A 317 11.68 6.23 -30.87
N ALA A 318 10.37 6.20 -31.15
CA ALA A 318 9.35 6.01 -30.11
C ALA A 318 9.38 4.60 -29.51
N VAL A 319 9.67 3.56 -30.31
CA VAL A 319 9.88 2.18 -29.81
C VAL A 319 11.11 2.14 -28.91
N ALA A 320 12.24 2.68 -29.37
CA ALA A 320 13.48 2.71 -28.59
C ALA A 320 13.30 3.47 -27.27
N ALA A 321 12.67 4.65 -27.30
CA ALA A 321 12.37 5.44 -26.11
C ALA A 321 11.47 4.68 -25.12
N SER A 322 10.42 4.01 -25.60
CA SER A 322 9.50 3.24 -24.76
C SER A 322 10.19 2.03 -24.12
N ALA A 323 11.02 1.31 -24.87
CA ALA A 323 11.78 0.16 -24.37
C ALA A 323 12.86 0.57 -23.36
N LEU A 324 13.63 1.62 -23.66
CA LEU A 324 14.65 2.14 -22.74
C LEU A 324 14.03 2.64 -21.43
N LEU A 325 12.89 3.34 -21.50
CA LEU A 325 12.17 3.80 -20.32
C LEU A 325 11.69 2.63 -19.44
N LEU A 326 11.16 1.57 -20.06
CA LEU A 326 10.76 0.35 -19.37
C LEU A 326 11.93 -0.31 -18.64
N VAL A 327 13.07 -0.47 -19.33
CA VAL A 327 14.29 -1.06 -18.77
C VAL A 327 14.87 -0.18 -17.65
N ALA A 328 14.90 1.14 -17.83
CA ALA A 328 15.38 2.09 -16.83
C ALA A 328 14.53 2.07 -15.56
N GLY A 329 13.20 2.04 -15.70
CA GLY A 329 12.27 1.90 -14.59
C GLY A 329 12.44 0.58 -13.85
N ALA A 330 12.52 -0.54 -14.57
CA ALA A 330 12.74 -1.86 -13.98
C ALA A 330 14.09 -1.95 -13.24
N GLY A 331 15.17 -1.46 -13.87
CA GLY A 331 16.50 -1.42 -13.27
C GLY A 331 16.55 -0.57 -12.00
N THR A 332 15.89 0.59 -12.00
CA THR A 332 15.79 1.46 -10.82
C THR A 332 15.01 0.79 -9.68
N LEU A 333 13.92 0.09 -9.99
CA LEU A 333 13.14 -0.64 -9.00
C LEU A 333 13.91 -1.83 -8.40
N LEU A 334 14.60 -2.61 -9.24
CA LEU A 334 15.46 -3.72 -8.80
C LEU A 334 16.61 -3.20 -7.91
N ALA A 335 17.21 -2.08 -8.28
CA ALA A 335 18.24 -1.43 -7.49
C ALA A 335 17.75 -1.01 -6.09
N GLN A 336 16.56 -0.42 -6.01
CA GLN A 336 15.94 -0.05 -4.73
C GLN A 336 15.66 -1.29 -3.87
N ARG A 337 15.19 -2.40 -4.50
CA ARG A 337 14.98 -3.67 -3.79
C ARG A 337 16.30 -4.24 -3.25
N ALA A 338 17.37 -4.15 -4.02
CA ALA A 338 18.74 -4.51 -3.60
C ALA A 338 19.32 -3.60 -2.50
N GLY A 339 18.63 -2.50 -2.14
CA GLY A 339 19.04 -1.61 -1.06
C GLY A 339 19.93 -0.45 -1.47
N MET A 340 20.13 -0.24 -2.78
CA MET A 340 20.76 0.97 -3.29
C MET A 340 19.75 2.14 -3.23
N SER A 341 20.20 3.32 -2.78
CA SER A 341 19.36 4.51 -2.72
C SER A 341 19.65 5.41 -3.94
N PRO A 342 18.75 5.48 -4.94
CA PRO A 342 18.92 6.47 -6.00
C PRO A 342 18.73 7.88 -5.40
N GLY A 343 19.64 8.81 -5.68
CA GLY A 343 19.37 10.23 -5.42
C GLY A 343 18.08 10.67 -6.13
N ALA A 344 17.32 11.60 -5.54
CA ALA A 344 16.03 12.06 -6.06
C ALA A 344 16.07 12.60 -7.50
N ALA A 345 17.21 13.09 -7.97
CA ALA A 345 17.38 13.62 -9.32
C ALA A 345 17.14 12.56 -10.42
N LEU A 346 17.57 11.31 -10.19
CA LEU A 346 17.40 10.24 -11.18
C LEU A 346 15.91 9.87 -11.38
N PRO A 347 15.13 9.62 -10.30
CA PRO A 347 13.68 9.43 -10.40
C PRO A 347 12.92 10.64 -10.94
N LEU A 348 13.39 11.87 -10.68
CA LEU A 348 12.80 13.07 -11.28
C LEU A 348 12.89 13.03 -12.81
N LEU A 349 14.08 12.79 -13.35
CA LEU A 349 14.26 12.68 -14.80
C LEU A 349 13.44 11.53 -15.39
N LEU A 350 13.48 10.38 -14.72
CA LEU A 350 12.75 9.20 -15.13
C LEU A 350 11.23 9.46 -15.19
N GLY A 351 10.68 10.12 -14.18
CA GLY A 351 9.28 10.54 -14.13
C GLY A 351 8.94 11.59 -15.19
N ALA A 352 9.76 12.64 -15.32
CA ALA A 352 9.57 13.69 -16.32
C ALA A 352 9.52 13.11 -17.75
N TRP A 353 10.33 12.10 -18.04
CA TRP A 353 10.33 11.49 -19.38
C TRP A 353 9.21 10.50 -19.59
N ALA A 354 8.80 9.79 -18.54
CA ALA A 354 7.59 8.99 -18.62
C ALA A 354 6.37 9.85 -18.97
N LEU A 355 6.28 11.05 -18.38
CA LEU A 355 5.25 12.05 -18.72
C LEU A 355 5.42 12.60 -20.15
N GLY A 356 6.65 12.94 -20.54
CA GLY A 356 6.97 13.45 -21.88
C GLY A 356 6.70 12.43 -23.00
N LEU A 357 6.91 11.14 -22.74
CA LEU A 357 6.67 10.06 -23.71
C LEU A 357 5.22 10.08 -24.22
N TRP A 358 4.24 10.35 -23.36
CA TRP A 358 2.82 10.42 -23.77
C TRP A 358 2.51 11.53 -24.77
N LEU A 359 3.33 12.59 -24.79
CA LEU A 359 3.18 13.72 -25.70
C LEU A 359 3.85 13.45 -27.05
N VAL A 360 4.91 12.63 -27.06
CA VAL A 360 5.68 12.29 -28.28
C VAL A 360 5.08 11.07 -28.98
N LEU A 361 4.42 10.17 -28.25
CA LEU A 361 3.77 8.99 -28.83
C LEU A 361 2.73 9.38 -29.89
N PRO A 362 2.73 8.71 -31.04
CA PRO A 362 2.08 9.23 -32.24
C PRO A 362 0.55 9.09 -32.13
N GLY A 363 -0.18 10.19 -32.34
CA GLY A 363 -1.64 10.30 -32.24
C GLY A 363 -2.08 11.63 -31.62
N ARG A 364 -3.39 11.92 -31.61
CA ARG A 364 -3.90 13.19 -31.04
C ARG A 364 -3.88 13.16 -29.51
N LEU A 365 -3.40 14.24 -28.90
CA LEU A 365 -3.53 14.47 -27.46
C LEU A 365 -5.02 14.68 -27.14
N THR A 366 -5.59 13.80 -26.32
CA THR A 366 -6.99 13.88 -25.90
C THR A 366 -7.10 14.59 -24.55
N LEU A 367 -8.29 15.07 -24.18
CA LEU A 367 -8.52 15.63 -22.84
C LEU A 367 -8.15 14.63 -21.74
N LEU A 368 -8.50 13.35 -21.94
CA LEU A 368 -8.17 12.25 -21.04
C LEU A 368 -6.66 12.13 -20.81
N THR A 369 -5.88 12.02 -21.89
CA THR A 369 -4.43 11.87 -21.76
C THR A 369 -3.76 13.15 -21.24
N ALA A 370 -4.24 14.33 -21.65
CA ALA A 370 -3.74 15.61 -21.13
C ALA A 370 -3.97 15.74 -19.62
N ALA A 371 -5.19 15.48 -19.14
CA ALA A 371 -5.52 15.53 -17.72
C ALA A 371 -4.73 14.47 -16.92
N ALA A 372 -4.62 13.25 -17.43
CA ALA A 372 -3.88 12.18 -16.76
C ALA A 372 -2.41 12.53 -16.53
N VAL A 373 -1.71 13.05 -17.55
CA VAL A 373 -0.29 13.39 -17.42
C VAL A 373 -0.10 14.57 -16.45
N VAL A 374 -1.02 15.55 -16.43
CA VAL A 374 -1.01 16.63 -15.43
C VAL A 374 -1.23 16.10 -14.00
N LEU A 375 -2.19 15.20 -13.81
CA LEU A 375 -2.45 14.56 -12.50
C LEU A 375 -1.24 13.76 -12.02
N LEU A 376 -0.62 12.97 -12.89
CA LEU A 376 0.60 12.21 -12.56
C LEU A 376 1.75 13.13 -12.17
N ALA A 377 1.94 14.24 -12.87
CA ALA A 377 2.96 15.23 -12.55
C ALA A 377 2.72 15.91 -11.20
N ALA A 378 1.46 16.24 -10.88
CA ALA A 378 1.06 16.79 -9.59
C ALA A 378 1.26 15.78 -8.45
N GLY A 379 0.89 14.51 -8.65
CA GLY A 379 1.14 13.44 -7.68
C GLY A 379 2.62 13.23 -7.38
N LEU A 380 3.46 13.22 -8.42
CA LEU A 380 4.91 13.13 -8.25
C LEU A 380 5.47 14.33 -7.47
N LEU A 381 4.97 15.54 -7.70
CA LEU A 381 5.36 16.72 -6.93
C LEU A 381 5.00 16.57 -5.44
N VAL A 382 3.76 16.18 -5.15
CA VAL A 382 3.28 16.00 -3.76
C VAL A 382 4.05 14.90 -3.03
N GLN A 383 4.33 13.78 -3.70
CA GLN A 383 5.16 12.70 -3.13
C GLN A 383 6.61 13.12 -2.93
N LEU A 384 7.16 13.96 -3.82
CA LEU A 384 8.48 14.53 -3.63
C LEU A 384 8.51 15.44 -2.40
N GLU A 385 7.51 16.30 -2.22
CA GLU A 385 7.42 17.18 -1.05
C GLU A 385 7.29 16.38 0.26
N MET A 386 6.46 15.34 0.30
CA MET A 386 6.45 14.41 1.44
C MET A 386 7.82 13.76 1.67
N GLY A 387 8.50 13.35 0.59
CA GLY A 387 9.82 12.71 0.65
C GLY A 387 10.97 13.61 1.10
N LEU A 388 10.90 14.91 0.79
CA LEU A 388 11.88 15.91 1.19
C LEU A 388 11.57 16.46 2.59
N GLY A 389 10.29 16.71 2.86
CA GLY A 389 9.82 17.34 4.10
C GLY A 389 9.75 16.41 5.31
N ALA A 390 9.96 15.11 5.14
CA ALA A 390 9.91 14.16 6.23
C ALA A 390 11.25 14.03 6.99
N PRO A 391 11.22 13.76 8.31
CA PRO A 391 12.41 13.70 9.16
C PRO A 391 13.22 12.39 9.04
N GLN A 392 12.97 11.56 8.03
CA GLN A 392 13.63 10.25 7.90
C GLN A 392 13.84 9.84 6.44
N THR A 393 14.86 9.01 6.22
CA THR A 393 15.34 8.65 4.87
C THR A 393 14.35 7.88 4.00
N THR A 394 13.42 7.13 4.61
CA THR A 394 12.52 6.22 3.88
C THR A 394 11.42 6.90 3.09
N TRP A 395 11.00 8.12 3.44
CA TRP A 395 9.86 8.76 2.77
C TRP A 395 10.11 9.04 1.29
N LEU A 396 11.34 9.40 0.94
CA LEU A 396 11.70 9.65 -0.46
C LEU A 396 11.52 8.41 -1.32
N ARG A 397 11.58 7.21 -0.74
CA ARG A 397 11.34 5.96 -1.47
C ARG A 397 9.95 5.91 -2.11
N TYR A 398 8.92 6.52 -1.51
CA TYR A 398 7.59 6.55 -2.12
C TYR A 398 7.62 7.26 -3.48
N TYR A 399 8.21 8.46 -3.53
CA TYR A 399 8.44 9.18 -4.78
C TYR A 399 9.31 8.37 -5.77
N GLN A 400 10.43 7.83 -5.31
CA GLN A 400 11.36 7.08 -6.17
C GLN A 400 10.72 5.82 -6.76
N LYS A 401 9.89 5.12 -5.97
CA LYS A 401 9.14 3.93 -6.38
C LYS A 401 8.06 4.32 -7.40
N SER A 402 7.28 5.37 -7.12
CA SER A 402 6.23 5.85 -8.03
C SER A 402 6.78 6.30 -9.37
N ALA A 403 7.89 7.04 -9.41
CA ALA A 403 8.53 7.44 -10.66
C ALA A 403 9.06 6.24 -11.47
N ALA A 404 9.65 5.24 -10.80
CA ALA A 404 10.11 4.01 -11.46
C ALA A 404 8.94 3.20 -12.03
N LEU A 405 7.86 3.03 -11.26
CA LEU A 405 6.65 2.33 -11.69
C LEU A 405 5.93 3.09 -12.81
N LEU A 406 5.91 4.42 -12.76
CA LEU A 406 5.39 5.25 -13.84
C LEU A 406 6.18 5.01 -15.13
N ALA A 407 7.51 4.98 -15.07
CA ALA A 407 8.35 4.70 -16.23
C ALA A 407 8.11 3.30 -16.81
N ILE A 408 7.97 2.28 -15.96
CA ILE A 408 7.58 0.93 -16.38
C ILE A 408 6.23 0.96 -17.09
N GLY A 409 5.21 1.56 -16.46
CA GLY A 409 3.86 1.63 -17.01
C GLY A 409 3.76 2.42 -18.30
N CYS A 410 4.45 3.55 -18.41
CA CYS A 410 4.50 4.38 -19.62
C CYS A 410 5.29 3.72 -20.75
N GLY A 411 6.42 3.08 -20.44
CA GLY A 411 7.22 2.33 -21.41
C GLY A 411 6.44 1.14 -21.98
N ALA A 412 5.85 0.31 -21.11
CA ALA A 412 5.01 -0.81 -21.52
C ALA A 412 3.77 -0.34 -22.31
N GLY A 413 3.07 0.70 -21.82
CA GLY A 413 1.92 1.29 -22.48
C GLY A 413 2.25 1.91 -23.84
N GLY A 414 3.43 2.52 -23.97
CA GLY A 414 3.96 3.08 -25.22
C GLY A 414 4.23 1.98 -26.26
N LEU A 415 4.91 0.90 -25.87
CA LEU A 415 5.13 -0.27 -26.73
C LEU A 415 3.81 -0.89 -27.18
N LEU A 416 2.87 -1.07 -26.26
CA LEU A 416 1.55 -1.63 -26.55
C LEU A 416 0.78 -0.75 -27.56
N ARG A 417 0.78 0.57 -27.37
CA ARG A 417 0.14 1.53 -28.28
C ARG A 417 0.77 1.50 -29.67
N LEU A 418 2.10 1.47 -29.75
CA LEU A 418 2.83 1.40 -31.02
C LEU A 418 2.56 0.07 -31.74
N TRP A 419 2.49 -1.04 -31.00
CA TRP A 419 2.13 -2.35 -31.54
C TRP A 419 0.71 -2.38 -32.10
N PHE A 420 -0.28 -1.88 -31.36
CA PHE A 420 -1.66 -1.79 -31.84
C PHE A 420 -1.78 -0.93 -33.10
N ARG A 421 -1.06 0.20 -33.15
CA ARG A 421 -1.03 1.06 -34.33
C ARG A 421 -0.38 0.35 -35.52
N HIS A 422 0.74 -0.31 -35.32
CA HIS A 422 1.43 -1.05 -36.37
C HIS A 422 0.54 -2.18 -36.92
N ALA A 423 -0.13 -2.92 -36.04
CA ALA A 423 -1.08 -3.97 -36.42
C ALA A 423 -2.26 -3.39 -37.24
N ALA A 424 -2.83 -2.25 -36.81
CA ALA A 424 -3.90 -1.58 -37.52
C ALA A 424 -3.49 -1.11 -38.94
N LEU A 425 -2.28 -0.56 -39.09
CA LEU A 425 -1.74 -0.13 -40.39
C LEU A 425 -1.54 -1.29 -41.37
N HIS A 426 -1.20 -2.48 -40.86
CA HIS A 426 -0.99 -3.69 -41.69
C HIS A 426 -2.27 -4.52 -41.88
N GLY A 427 -3.44 -3.95 -41.57
CA GLY A 427 -4.72 -4.65 -41.65
C GLY A 427 -4.88 -5.82 -40.66
N ARG A 428 -3.89 -6.05 -39.79
CA ARG A 428 -3.90 -7.09 -38.76
C ARG A 428 -4.76 -6.59 -37.60
N ARG A 429 -6.05 -6.93 -37.65
CA ARG A 429 -6.95 -6.73 -36.51
C ARG A 429 -6.93 -7.99 -35.67
N LEU A 430 -6.86 -7.83 -34.35
CA LEU A 430 -7.05 -8.96 -33.44
C LEU A 430 -8.42 -9.57 -33.70
N ASP A 431 -8.45 -10.87 -33.98
CA ASP A 431 -9.68 -11.60 -34.10
C ASP A 431 -10.37 -11.69 -32.73
N GLN A 432 -11.69 -11.81 -32.73
CA GLN A 432 -12.49 -11.89 -31.51
C GLN A 432 -12.02 -13.06 -30.62
N CYS A 433 -11.73 -14.21 -31.23
CA CYS A 433 -11.21 -15.39 -30.54
C CYS A 433 -9.88 -15.10 -29.82
N ALA A 434 -8.97 -14.33 -30.45
CA ALA A 434 -7.71 -13.94 -29.81
C ALA A 434 -7.95 -13.01 -28.61
N ILE A 435 -8.93 -12.10 -28.70
CA ILE A 435 -9.30 -11.22 -27.57
C ILE A 435 -9.97 -12.00 -26.45
N GLU A 436 -10.81 -12.98 -26.76
CA GLU A 436 -11.41 -13.89 -25.77
C GLU A 436 -10.34 -14.70 -25.03
N TRP A 437 -9.34 -15.25 -25.72
CA TRP A 437 -8.20 -15.93 -25.09
C TRP A 437 -7.33 -14.99 -24.26
N LEU A 438 -7.07 -13.77 -24.73
CA LEU A 438 -6.35 -12.76 -23.96
C LEU A 438 -7.11 -12.38 -22.68
N LEU A 439 -8.42 -12.17 -22.78
CA LEU A 439 -9.28 -11.86 -21.63
C LEU A 439 -9.36 -13.04 -20.65
N ALA A 440 -9.45 -14.27 -21.15
CA ALA A 440 -9.45 -15.48 -20.32
C ALA A 440 -8.11 -15.68 -19.60
N GLY A 441 -6.98 -15.51 -20.30
CA GLY A 441 -5.65 -15.55 -19.69
C GLY A 441 -5.47 -14.43 -18.66
N PHE A 442 -5.96 -13.22 -18.96
CA PHE A 442 -5.92 -12.10 -18.02
C PHE A 442 -6.76 -12.35 -16.77
N ALA A 443 -7.96 -12.93 -16.93
CA ALA A 443 -8.81 -13.35 -15.82
C ALA A 443 -8.15 -14.43 -14.97
N LEU A 444 -7.53 -15.43 -15.59
CA LEU A 444 -6.81 -16.51 -14.90
C LEU A 444 -5.65 -15.97 -14.06
N VAL A 445 -4.86 -15.04 -14.62
CA VAL A 445 -3.75 -14.39 -13.88
C VAL A 445 -4.28 -13.55 -12.72
N ALA A 446 -5.34 -12.77 -12.92
CA ALA A 446 -5.97 -11.99 -11.86
C ALA A 446 -6.48 -12.90 -10.73
N LEU A 447 -7.09 -14.04 -11.08
CA LEU A 447 -7.57 -15.02 -10.12
C LEU A 447 -6.46 -15.72 -9.34
N ALA A 448 -5.43 -16.16 -10.04
CA ALA A 448 -4.27 -16.78 -9.40
C ALA A 448 -3.61 -15.79 -8.42
N GLY A 449 -3.52 -14.52 -8.80
CA GLY A 449 -3.05 -13.45 -7.93
C GLY A 449 -3.92 -13.26 -6.69
N LEU A 450 -5.25 -13.21 -6.85
CA LEU A 450 -6.17 -13.08 -5.72
C LEU A 450 -6.16 -14.29 -4.80
N ALA A 451 -6.10 -15.50 -5.35
CA ALA A 451 -5.90 -16.72 -4.57
C ALA A 451 -4.58 -16.67 -3.79
N ALA A 452 -3.49 -16.19 -4.41
CA ALA A 452 -2.22 -16.01 -3.73
C ALA A 452 -2.31 -14.96 -2.61
N GLN A 453 -3.06 -13.86 -2.81
CA GLN A 453 -3.32 -12.87 -1.76
C GLN A 453 -4.09 -13.47 -0.59
N VAL A 454 -4.98 -14.42 -0.86
CA VAL A 454 -5.74 -15.06 0.19
C VAL A 454 -4.92 -16.04 1.01
N LEU A 455 -4.09 -16.81 0.31
CA LEU A 455 -3.29 -17.87 0.92
C LEU A 455 -2.04 -17.35 1.63
N TRP A 456 -1.43 -16.27 1.12
CA TRP A 456 -0.12 -15.79 1.57
C TRP A 456 -0.02 -14.28 1.77
N GLY A 457 -1.06 -13.51 1.46
CA GLY A 457 -1.02 -12.05 1.48
C GLY A 457 -1.60 -11.42 2.74
N ASP A 458 -1.39 -10.11 2.86
CA ASP A 458 -1.97 -9.21 3.86
C ASP A 458 -2.72 -8.04 3.19
N GLU A 459 -3.03 -6.98 3.95
CA GLU A 459 -3.65 -5.75 3.44
C GLU A 459 -2.81 -5.07 2.34
N GLY A 460 -1.48 -5.25 2.38
CA GLY A 460 -0.52 -4.80 1.36
C GLY A 460 -0.41 -5.73 0.15
N GLY A 461 -1.06 -6.89 0.18
CA GLY A 461 -1.10 -7.88 -0.89
C GLY A 461 -0.05 -8.99 -0.73
N VAL A 462 0.51 -9.49 -1.84
CA VAL A 462 1.55 -10.53 -1.86
C VAL A 462 2.86 -9.90 -2.32
N PHE A 463 3.89 -9.93 -1.47
CA PHE A 463 5.20 -9.35 -1.79
C PHE A 463 5.14 -7.86 -2.20
N ASP A 464 4.35 -7.04 -1.50
CA ASP A 464 4.07 -5.62 -1.78
C ASP A 464 3.34 -5.35 -3.11
N LEU A 465 2.75 -6.38 -3.72
CA LEU A 465 1.91 -6.25 -4.91
C LEU A 465 0.47 -6.56 -4.51
N GLN A 466 -0.49 -5.75 -4.95
CA GLN A 466 -1.92 -5.94 -4.68
C GLN A 466 -2.63 -6.47 -5.94
N PRO A 467 -2.83 -7.81 -6.05
CA PRO A 467 -3.56 -8.44 -7.15
C PRO A 467 -4.96 -7.86 -7.40
N VAL A 468 -5.62 -7.33 -6.37
CA VAL A 468 -6.95 -6.70 -6.49
C VAL A 468 -6.98 -5.55 -7.50
N GLU A 469 -5.88 -4.84 -7.69
CA GLU A 469 -5.79 -3.76 -8.69
C GLU A 469 -5.89 -4.31 -10.12
N LEU A 470 -5.22 -5.44 -10.38
CA LEU A 470 -5.32 -6.15 -11.66
C LEU A 470 -6.72 -6.73 -11.87
N ALA A 471 -7.35 -7.23 -10.80
CA ALA A 471 -8.69 -7.80 -10.82
C ALA A 471 -9.76 -6.77 -11.22
N LYS A 472 -9.66 -5.53 -10.72
CA LYS A 472 -10.55 -4.42 -11.10
C LYS A 472 -10.50 -4.15 -12.61
N LEU A 473 -9.28 -4.14 -13.19
CA LEU A 473 -9.11 -3.99 -14.64
C LEU A 473 -9.69 -5.19 -15.41
N ALA A 474 -9.44 -6.41 -14.93
CA ALA A 474 -9.93 -7.64 -15.56
C ALA A 474 -11.47 -7.68 -15.60
N LEU A 475 -12.12 -7.34 -14.48
CA LEU A 475 -13.56 -7.20 -14.45
C LEU A 475 -14.07 -6.18 -15.46
N ALA A 476 -13.50 -4.96 -15.45
CA ALA A 476 -13.97 -3.89 -16.32
C ALA A 476 -13.88 -4.32 -17.80
N ALA A 477 -12.79 -4.97 -18.18
CA ALA A 477 -12.60 -5.50 -19.53
C ALA A 477 -13.56 -6.66 -19.85
N LEU A 478 -13.68 -7.67 -18.97
CA LEU A 478 -14.58 -8.82 -19.18
C LEU A 478 -16.04 -8.38 -19.28
N THR A 479 -16.50 -7.53 -18.36
CA THR A 479 -17.87 -7.02 -18.38
C THR A 479 -18.14 -6.19 -19.63
N ALA A 480 -17.16 -5.38 -20.05
CA ALA A 480 -17.27 -4.63 -21.29
C ALA A 480 -17.40 -5.54 -22.51
N HIS A 481 -16.66 -6.65 -22.54
CA HIS A 481 -16.77 -7.65 -23.59
C HIS A 481 -18.15 -8.32 -23.60
N CYS A 482 -18.65 -8.71 -22.43
CA CYS A 482 -19.96 -9.33 -22.27
C CYS A 482 -21.08 -8.41 -22.78
N LEU A 483 -21.06 -7.15 -22.37
CA LEU A 483 -22.06 -6.17 -22.79
C LEU A 483 -21.93 -5.84 -24.28
N ALA A 484 -20.72 -5.74 -24.81
CA ALA A 484 -20.51 -5.52 -26.25
C ALA A 484 -21.10 -6.64 -27.11
N LEU A 485 -20.95 -7.90 -26.69
CA LEU A 485 -21.58 -9.06 -27.33
C LEU A 485 -23.11 -9.00 -27.24
N ARG A 486 -23.66 -8.60 -26.09
CA ARG A 486 -25.11 -8.49 -25.90
C ARG A 486 -25.79 -7.56 -26.89
N PHE A 487 -25.19 -6.41 -27.18
CA PHE A 487 -25.73 -5.50 -28.18
C PHE A 487 -25.47 -5.98 -29.62
N GLY A 488 -24.63 -7.00 -29.82
CA GLY A 488 -24.41 -7.71 -31.08
C GLY A 488 -25.36 -8.88 -31.31
N TRP A 489 -26.09 -9.35 -30.29
CA TRP A 489 -27.04 -10.48 -30.38
C TRP A 489 -28.26 -10.23 -31.29
N HIS A 490 -28.52 -8.98 -31.71
CA HIS A 490 -29.67 -8.60 -32.54
C HIS A 490 -29.30 -8.40 -34.03
N SER A 491 -28.10 -8.80 -34.43
CA SER A 491 -27.65 -8.80 -35.83
C SER A 491 -27.53 -10.26 -36.30
N ASP A 492 -28.13 -10.58 -37.45
CA ASP A 492 -28.47 -11.92 -37.93
C ASP A 492 -27.40 -13.04 -37.76
N ALA A 493 -27.87 -14.19 -37.25
CA ALA A 493 -27.31 -15.56 -37.17
C ALA A 493 -26.02 -15.82 -36.33
N PRO A 494 -26.09 -16.66 -35.25
CA PRO A 494 -25.95 -18.12 -35.38
C PRO A 494 -26.80 -18.99 -34.40
N HIS A 495 -26.63 -20.33 -34.46
CA HIS A 495 -27.45 -21.44 -33.91
C HIS A 495 -27.78 -21.44 -32.39
N PRO A 496 -29.05 -21.73 -31.98
CA PRO A 496 -29.56 -21.70 -30.60
C PRO A 496 -28.85 -22.61 -29.57
N ALA A 497 -28.18 -23.69 -30.00
CA ALA A 497 -27.48 -24.62 -29.11
C ALA A 497 -26.16 -24.07 -28.51
N ASP A 498 -25.58 -23.03 -29.11
CA ASP A 498 -24.32 -22.39 -28.68
C ASP A 498 -24.53 -21.29 -27.62
N HIS A 499 -25.79 -21.01 -27.27
CA HIS A 499 -26.20 -19.85 -26.47
C HIS A 499 -26.08 -20.08 -24.96
N GLY A 500 -26.37 -21.30 -24.48
CA GLY A 500 -26.24 -21.66 -23.06
C GLY A 500 -24.80 -21.66 -22.57
N ALA A 501 -23.88 -22.24 -23.36
CA ALA A 501 -22.45 -22.27 -23.04
C ALA A 501 -21.79 -20.87 -23.10
N ARG A 502 -22.21 -20.01 -24.05
CA ARG A 502 -21.76 -18.60 -24.08
C ARG A 502 -22.29 -17.81 -22.89
N TRP A 503 -23.55 -17.98 -22.51
CA TRP A 503 -24.11 -17.31 -21.32
C TRP A 503 -23.42 -17.74 -20.02
N LEU A 504 -23.10 -19.02 -19.88
CA LEU A 504 -22.31 -19.55 -18.74
C LEU A 504 -20.88 -18.98 -18.72
N ARG A 505 -20.23 -18.84 -19.89
CA ARG A 505 -18.93 -18.15 -20.04
C ARG A 505 -18.97 -16.65 -19.71
N LEU A 506 -20.15 -16.02 -19.83
CA LEU A 506 -20.40 -14.59 -19.57
C LEU A 506 -20.82 -14.31 -18.11
N VAL A 507 -21.46 -15.28 -17.45
CA VAL A 507 -21.82 -15.23 -16.03
C VAL A 507 -20.62 -15.53 -15.14
N ALA A 508 -19.68 -16.36 -15.61
CA ALA A 508 -18.47 -16.70 -14.87
C ALA A 508 -17.69 -15.46 -14.38
N PRO A 509 -17.37 -14.41 -15.17
CA PRO A 509 -16.74 -13.18 -14.68
C PRO A 509 -17.53 -12.42 -13.61
N ALA A 510 -18.87 -12.41 -13.67
CA ALA A 510 -19.72 -11.78 -12.68
C ALA A 510 -19.80 -12.57 -11.37
N LEU A 511 -19.89 -13.91 -11.47
CA LEU A 511 -19.79 -14.82 -10.33
C LEU A 511 -18.41 -14.80 -9.70
N LEU A 512 -17.37 -14.68 -10.51
CA LEU A 512 -15.99 -14.51 -10.08
C LEU A 512 -15.81 -13.23 -9.31
N PHE A 513 -16.43 -12.15 -9.77
CA PHE A 513 -16.38 -10.86 -9.11
C PHE A 513 -17.16 -10.83 -7.79
N LEU A 514 -18.33 -11.49 -7.76
CA LEU A 514 -19.08 -11.73 -6.52
C LEU A 514 -18.30 -12.63 -5.54
N ALA A 515 -17.57 -13.62 -6.04
CA ALA A 515 -16.71 -14.49 -5.22
C ALA A 515 -15.52 -13.71 -4.64
N LEU A 516 -14.88 -12.85 -5.44
CA LEU A 516 -13.78 -11.98 -5.01
C LEU A 516 -14.24 -10.87 -4.07
N LEU A 517 -15.47 -10.38 -4.24
CA LEU A 517 -16.14 -9.49 -3.30
C LEU A 517 -16.44 -10.17 -1.96
N GLY A 518 -16.96 -11.40 -2.00
CA GLY A 518 -17.16 -12.22 -0.80
C GLY A 518 -15.85 -12.53 -0.08
N LEU A 519 -14.77 -12.70 -0.84
CA LEU A 519 -13.42 -12.96 -0.31
C LEU A 519 -12.78 -11.71 0.33
N ALA A 520 -12.94 -10.54 -0.30
CA ALA A 520 -12.53 -9.25 0.26
C ALA A 520 -13.30 -8.90 1.56
N LEU A 521 -14.60 -9.26 1.61
CA LEU A 521 -15.45 -9.12 2.80
C LEU A 521 -15.03 -10.03 3.97
N VAL A 522 -14.48 -11.21 3.67
CA VAL A 522 -14.04 -12.19 4.68
C VAL A 522 -12.62 -11.89 5.18
N GLN A 523 -11.76 -11.27 4.37
CA GLN A 523 -10.35 -11.04 4.73
C GLN A 523 -10.03 -9.74 5.45
N VAL A 524 -10.68 -8.61 5.15
CA VAL A 524 -10.01 -7.30 5.33
C VAL A 524 -10.63 -6.37 6.39
N ASP A 525 -11.81 -6.67 6.96
CA ASP A 525 -12.53 -5.66 7.78
C ASP A 525 -12.62 -4.28 7.05
N ASP A 526 -12.61 -4.28 5.70
CA ASP A 526 -12.64 -3.10 4.83
C ASP A 526 -13.79 -3.20 3.80
N PHE A 527 -14.72 -2.25 3.87
CA PHE A 527 -15.90 -2.17 2.99
C PHE A 527 -15.65 -1.32 1.75
N SER A 528 -14.48 -0.70 1.63
CA SER A 528 -14.12 0.11 0.49
C SER A 528 -14.23 -0.64 -0.86
N PRO A 529 -13.92 -1.96 -0.97
CA PRO A 529 -14.17 -2.70 -2.20
C PRO A 529 -15.65 -2.76 -2.54
N LEU A 530 -16.55 -2.92 -1.56
CA LEU A 530 -18.00 -2.93 -1.79
C LEU A 530 -18.52 -1.61 -2.34
N ILE A 531 -18.06 -0.49 -1.80
CA ILE A 531 -18.47 0.82 -2.29
C ILE A 531 -17.94 1.02 -3.72
N LEU A 532 -16.69 0.66 -3.99
CA LEU A 532 -16.13 0.68 -5.35
C LEU A 532 -16.96 -0.18 -6.32
N LEU A 533 -17.39 -1.38 -5.87
CA LEU A 533 -18.22 -2.26 -6.68
C LEU A 533 -19.61 -1.70 -6.90
N LEU A 534 -20.21 -1.10 -5.88
CA LEU A 534 -21.53 -0.47 -5.98
C LEU A 534 -21.50 0.67 -6.99
N VAL A 535 -20.52 1.58 -6.85
CA VAL A 535 -20.30 2.69 -7.79
C VAL A 535 -20.08 2.16 -9.21
N TRP A 536 -19.28 1.11 -9.36
CA TRP A 536 -19.02 0.46 -10.63
C TRP A 536 -20.29 -0.18 -11.23
N CYS A 537 -21.04 -0.97 -10.46
CA CYS A 537 -22.29 -1.63 -10.88
C CYS A 537 -23.35 -0.62 -11.30
N VAL A 538 -23.56 0.45 -10.52
CA VAL A 538 -24.51 1.52 -10.85
C VAL A 538 -24.08 2.23 -12.13
N SER A 539 -22.79 2.58 -12.27
CA SER A 539 -22.26 3.26 -13.46
C SER A 539 -22.35 2.40 -14.73
N MET A 540 -22.09 1.10 -14.62
CA MET A 540 -22.20 0.16 -15.73
C MET A 540 -23.66 -0.07 -16.13
N THR A 541 -24.56 -0.24 -15.17
CA THR A 541 -26.01 -0.36 -15.42
C THR A 541 -26.56 0.93 -16.04
N PHE A 542 -26.12 2.09 -15.56
CA PHE A 542 -26.49 3.38 -16.14
C PHE A 542 -25.98 3.52 -17.57
N SER A 543 -24.73 3.17 -17.84
CA SER A 543 -24.14 3.17 -19.19
C SER A 543 -24.86 2.21 -20.14
N TYR A 544 -25.29 1.05 -19.64
CA TYR A 544 -26.13 0.11 -20.35
C TYR A 544 -27.52 0.69 -20.65
N ALA A 545 -28.17 1.30 -19.65
CA ALA A 545 -29.49 1.89 -19.79
C ALA A 545 -29.50 3.01 -20.84
N LEU A 546 -28.47 3.85 -20.86
CA LEU A 546 -28.28 4.89 -21.88
C LEU A 546 -28.15 4.27 -23.29
N LEU A 547 -27.31 3.24 -23.44
CA LEU A 547 -27.11 2.59 -24.75
C LEU A 547 -28.35 1.83 -25.22
N ALA A 548 -29.06 1.15 -24.31
CA ALA A 548 -30.32 0.45 -24.55
C ALA A 548 -31.54 1.39 -24.66
N ARG A 549 -31.33 2.71 -24.51
CA ARG A 549 -32.39 3.75 -24.50
C ARG A 549 -33.48 3.54 -23.43
N GLN A 550 -33.15 2.85 -22.34
CA GLN A 550 -34.05 2.63 -21.20
C GLN A 550 -34.05 3.84 -20.26
N ARG A 551 -34.76 4.90 -20.66
CA ARG A 551 -34.77 6.20 -19.94
C ARG A 551 -35.27 6.09 -18.50
N LEU A 552 -36.27 5.24 -18.24
CA LEU A 552 -36.81 5.03 -16.89
C LEU A 552 -35.77 4.42 -15.94
N LEU A 553 -35.05 3.40 -16.40
CA LEU A 553 -33.97 2.79 -15.61
C LEU A 553 -32.85 3.80 -15.34
N ALA A 554 -32.45 4.58 -16.35
CA ALA A 554 -31.45 5.63 -16.18
C ALA A 554 -31.90 6.71 -15.17
N ALA A 555 -33.16 7.15 -15.25
CA ALA A 555 -33.73 8.12 -14.32
C ALA A 555 -33.84 7.56 -12.88
N ALA A 556 -34.27 6.30 -12.73
CA ALA A 556 -34.36 5.64 -11.44
C ALA A 556 -32.98 5.51 -10.76
N LEU A 557 -31.94 5.13 -11.51
CA LEU A 557 -30.57 5.05 -10.99
C LEU A 557 -30.04 6.43 -10.58
N LEU A 558 -30.30 7.47 -11.37
CA LEU A 558 -29.93 8.84 -11.04
C LEU A 558 -30.63 9.32 -9.77
N LEU A 559 -31.94 9.07 -9.66
CA LEU A 559 -32.73 9.42 -8.48
C LEU A 559 -32.24 8.67 -7.23
N ALA A 560 -31.93 7.38 -7.35
CA ALA A 560 -31.38 6.58 -6.26
C ALA A 560 -30.01 7.12 -5.80
N ALA A 561 -29.14 7.54 -6.72
CA ALA A 561 -27.86 8.15 -6.39
C ALA A 561 -28.04 9.50 -5.66
N LEU A 562 -28.95 10.36 -6.13
CA LEU A 562 -29.27 11.63 -5.48
C LEU A 562 -29.89 11.41 -4.08
N LEU A 563 -30.77 10.42 -3.95
CA LEU A 563 -31.36 10.04 -2.66
C LEU A 563 -30.28 9.56 -1.68
N ALA A 564 -29.33 8.73 -2.14
CA ALA A 564 -28.24 8.28 -1.29
C ALA A 564 -27.39 9.46 -0.75
N VAL A 565 -27.08 10.44 -1.62
CA VAL A 565 -26.38 11.67 -1.19
C VAL A 565 -27.21 12.45 -0.17
N ALA A 566 -28.52 12.59 -0.38
CA ALA A 566 -29.41 13.26 0.56
C ALA A 566 -29.49 12.54 1.91
N VAL A 567 -29.55 11.20 1.92
CA VAL A 567 -29.53 10.40 3.15
C VAL A 567 -28.22 10.57 3.91
N ILE A 568 -27.07 10.53 3.23
CA ILE A 568 -25.76 10.75 3.87
C ILE A 568 -25.68 12.15 4.48
N ALA A 569 -26.12 13.18 3.75
CA ALA A 569 -26.17 14.55 4.26
C ALA A 569 -27.10 14.67 5.47
N TRP A 570 -28.28 14.06 5.42
CA TRP A 570 -29.23 14.04 6.52
C TRP A 570 -28.67 13.33 7.76
N LEU A 571 -28.07 12.15 7.62
CA LEU A 571 -27.43 11.41 8.71
C LEU A 571 -26.34 12.23 9.41
N ARG A 572 -25.55 13.00 8.64
CA ARG A 572 -24.51 13.87 9.20
C ARG A 572 -25.10 15.04 10.00
N LEU A 573 -26.27 15.54 9.61
CA LEU A 573 -26.94 16.66 10.28
C LEU A 573 -27.77 16.21 11.48
N ALA A 574 -28.35 15.01 11.45
CA ALA A 574 -29.29 14.52 12.46
C ALA A 574 -28.64 13.99 13.74
N GLY A 575 -27.32 13.70 13.74
CA GLY A 575 -26.64 13.12 14.90
C GLY A 575 -26.90 11.62 15.09
N SER A 576 -26.22 11.00 16.05
CA SER A 576 -25.99 9.54 16.06
C SER A 576 -26.68 8.74 17.16
N GLU A 577 -27.46 9.33 18.06
CA GLU A 577 -27.97 8.62 19.26
C GLU A 577 -28.81 7.37 18.93
N ASP A 578 -29.53 7.35 17.80
CA ASP A 578 -30.40 6.23 17.42
C ASP A 578 -29.70 5.12 16.62
N LEU A 579 -28.63 5.43 15.87
CA LEU A 579 -27.90 4.45 15.05
C LEU A 579 -27.06 3.48 15.91
N VAL A 580 -26.60 3.95 17.09
CA VAL A 580 -25.81 3.16 18.05
C VAL A 580 -26.56 1.91 18.53
N ARG A 581 -27.89 1.95 18.56
CA ARG A 581 -28.72 0.86 19.09
C ARG A 581 -28.80 -0.38 18.18
N TRP A 582 -28.35 -0.29 16.92
CA TRP A 582 -28.58 -1.34 15.91
C TRP A 582 -27.45 -2.38 15.81
N GLY A 583 -26.41 -2.29 16.65
CA GLY A 583 -25.52 -3.41 17.01
C GLY A 583 -24.63 -4.01 15.91
N PHE A 584 -24.68 -3.51 14.67
CA PHE A 584 -23.83 -3.95 13.58
C PHE A 584 -22.73 -2.92 13.32
N TYR A 585 -21.46 -3.30 13.50
CA TYR A 585 -20.30 -2.51 13.06
C TYR A 585 -20.16 -1.09 13.65
N ALA A 586 -20.66 -0.91 14.88
CA ALA A 586 -20.72 0.39 15.55
C ALA A 586 -19.34 1.10 15.61
N ASP A 587 -18.23 0.42 15.93
CA ASP A 587 -16.98 1.11 16.29
C ASP A 587 -16.39 2.06 15.21
N ARG A 588 -16.27 1.68 13.93
CA ARG A 588 -15.71 2.59 12.89
C ARG A 588 -16.66 3.73 12.51
N PHE A 589 -17.96 3.45 12.47
CA PHE A 589 -18.97 4.48 12.20
C PHE A 589 -19.15 5.40 13.41
N LEU A 590 -19.06 4.89 14.64
CA LEU A 590 -19.03 5.64 15.89
C LEU A 590 -17.81 6.56 15.94
N VAL A 591 -16.61 6.03 15.67
CA VAL A 591 -15.38 6.83 15.59
C VAL A 591 -15.44 7.87 14.47
N TRP A 592 -16.11 7.58 13.36
CA TRP A 592 -16.30 8.56 12.28
C TRP A 592 -17.31 9.65 12.64
N LEU A 593 -18.41 9.31 13.32
CA LEU A 593 -19.45 10.23 13.75
C LEU A 593 -19.00 11.10 14.94
N ASP A 594 -18.28 10.51 15.89
CA ASP A 594 -17.68 11.17 17.06
C ASP A 594 -16.19 10.76 17.24
N PRO A 595 -15.28 11.32 16.43
CA PRO A 595 -13.86 11.02 16.55
C PRO A 595 -13.24 11.58 17.84
N ALA A 596 -13.87 12.60 18.46
CA ALA A 596 -13.39 13.21 19.69
C ALA A 596 -13.68 12.34 20.92
N GLY A 597 -14.83 11.65 20.95
CA GLY A 597 -15.17 10.64 21.96
C GLY A 597 -14.29 9.38 21.90
N HIS A 598 -13.57 9.19 20.79
CA HIS A 598 -12.68 8.05 20.57
C HIS A 598 -11.26 8.49 20.12
N PRO A 599 -10.50 9.21 20.95
CA PRO A 599 -9.31 9.94 20.52
C PRO A 599 -8.17 9.03 20.03
N HIS A 600 -8.07 7.79 20.52
CA HIS A 600 -7.02 6.85 20.08
C HIS A 600 -7.31 6.23 18.71
N THR A 601 -8.57 5.91 18.40
CA THR A 601 -8.99 5.31 17.13
C THR A 601 -9.38 6.36 16.09
N GLY A 602 -9.85 7.53 16.53
CA GLY A 602 -10.20 8.70 15.70
C GLY A 602 -9.03 9.65 15.41
N GLN A 603 -7.84 9.37 15.94
CA GLN A 603 -6.66 10.24 15.82
C GLN A 603 -6.35 10.62 14.37
N GLN A 604 -6.47 9.68 13.43
CA GLN A 604 -6.22 9.90 12.00
C GLN A 604 -7.16 10.97 11.42
N LEU A 605 -8.46 10.90 11.73
CA LEU A 605 -9.45 11.90 11.29
C LEU A 605 -9.18 13.26 11.92
N LEU A 606 -8.87 13.31 13.22
CA LEU A 606 -8.60 14.55 13.93
C LEU A 606 -7.35 15.27 13.40
N LEU A 607 -6.26 14.53 13.16
CA LEU A 607 -5.04 15.08 12.58
C LEU A 607 -5.26 15.52 11.12
N GLY A 608 -6.02 14.76 10.34
CA GLY A 608 -6.40 15.13 8.98
C GLY A 608 -7.21 16.43 8.92
N ALA A 609 -8.25 16.54 9.76
CA ALA A 609 -9.08 17.74 9.86
C ALA A 609 -8.27 18.97 10.32
N ARG A 610 -7.38 18.78 11.30
CA ARG A 610 -6.45 19.83 11.74
C ARG A 610 -5.54 20.30 10.61
N ALA A 611 -4.93 19.38 9.88
CA ALA A 611 -4.05 19.73 8.75
C ALA A 611 -4.79 20.49 7.64
N ILE A 612 -6.04 20.12 7.34
CA ILE A 612 -6.91 20.85 6.41
C ILE A 612 -7.17 22.27 6.92
N SER A 613 -7.50 22.41 8.22
CA SER A 613 -7.77 23.73 8.82
C SER A 613 -6.54 24.64 8.80
N GLU A 614 -5.35 24.09 9.05
CA GLU A 614 -4.06 24.81 9.01
C GLU A 614 -3.69 25.24 7.59
N GLY A 615 -4.10 24.48 6.56
CA GLY A 615 -3.85 24.82 5.16
C GLY A 615 -4.66 26.01 4.64
N GLY A 616 -5.85 26.26 5.18
CA GLY A 616 -6.72 27.36 4.72
C GLY A 616 -6.93 27.39 3.19
N TRP A 617 -7.07 28.58 2.62
CA TRP A 617 -7.26 28.75 1.16
C TRP A 617 -5.97 28.62 0.35
N LEU A 618 -4.86 29.08 0.91
CA LEU A 618 -3.60 29.31 0.20
C LEU A 618 -2.47 28.38 0.66
N GLY A 619 -2.72 27.39 1.51
CA GLY A 619 -1.69 26.54 2.11
C GLY A 619 -1.16 27.14 3.41
N ALA A 620 -0.51 26.30 4.20
CA ALA A 620 0.06 26.68 5.50
C ALA A 620 1.11 27.80 5.39
N ASP A 621 1.72 27.96 4.22
CA ASP A 621 2.71 29.00 3.90
C ASP A 621 2.09 30.30 3.36
N TRP A 622 0.75 30.32 3.19
CA TRP A 622 -0.04 31.39 2.59
C TRP A 622 0.34 31.75 1.15
N TRP A 623 1.02 30.84 0.44
CA TRP A 623 1.52 31.05 -0.93
C TRP A 623 1.52 29.75 -1.74
N PHE A 624 0.42 29.01 -1.71
CA PHE A 624 0.19 27.76 -2.44
C PHE A 624 1.31 26.72 -2.28
N GLY A 625 2.00 26.72 -1.13
CA GLY A 625 3.12 25.82 -0.84
C GLY A 625 4.45 26.22 -1.48
N LEU A 626 4.54 27.34 -2.23
CA LEU A 626 5.77 27.71 -2.93
C LEU A 626 6.86 28.22 -1.98
N ARG A 627 6.52 28.86 -0.85
CA ARG A 627 7.53 29.33 0.12
C ARG A 627 8.16 28.15 0.83
N ASP A 628 7.37 27.16 1.19
CA ASP A 628 7.89 26.00 1.89
C ASP A 628 8.34 24.88 0.94
N LEU A 629 8.16 25.02 -0.38
CA LEU A 629 8.55 24.03 -1.38
C LEU A 629 9.96 23.46 -1.14
N GLY A 630 10.05 22.13 -0.96
CA GLY A 630 11.30 21.41 -0.65
C GLY A 630 11.77 21.50 0.81
N GLN A 631 11.12 22.29 1.65
CA GLN A 631 11.38 22.40 3.08
C GLN A 631 10.67 21.31 3.90
N ASN A 632 10.87 21.34 5.23
CA ASN A 632 10.20 20.47 6.18
C ASN A 632 8.66 20.60 6.06
N ALA A 633 7.95 19.47 6.09
CA ALA A 633 6.50 19.41 6.01
C ALA A 633 5.82 19.55 7.40
N GLY A 634 6.56 19.50 8.50
CA GLY A 634 6.04 19.74 9.84
C GLY A 634 5.13 18.63 10.36
N ASP A 635 4.13 19.01 11.16
CA ASP A 635 3.28 18.07 11.91
C ASP A 635 2.28 17.30 11.02
N VAL A 636 2.02 17.73 9.79
CA VAL A 636 1.17 16.99 8.83
C VAL A 636 1.72 15.59 8.54
N MET A 637 3.05 15.41 8.63
CA MET A 637 3.71 14.11 8.44
C MET A 637 3.42 13.12 9.58
N ARG A 638 2.79 13.57 10.67
CA ARG A 638 2.35 12.70 11.77
C ARG A 638 1.02 12.02 11.50
N ILE A 639 0.28 12.44 10.47
CA ILE A 639 -0.95 11.76 10.06
C ILE A 639 -0.56 10.33 9.64
N PRO A 640 -1.09 9.28 10.31
CA PRO A 640 -0.83 7.91 9.89
C PRO A 640 -1.31 7.68 8.45
N ALA A 641 -0.50 6.96 7.65
CA ALA A 641 -0.77 6.70 6.24
C ALA A 641 -1.01 7.96 5.37
N VAL A 642 -0.37 9.09 5.69
CA VAL A 642 -0.46 10.35 4.92
C VAL A 642 -0.08 10.21 3.45
N GLN A 643 0.85 9.32 3.12
CA GLN A 643 1.24 9.07 1.72
C GLN A 643 0.18 8.32 0.91
N ASP A 644 -0.77 7.67 1.58
CA ASP A 644 -1.79 6.82 0.97
C ASP A 644 -3.18 7.43 1.20
N ASP A 645 -3.83 7.11 2.31
CA ASP A 645 -5.23 7.47 2.57
C ASP A 645 -5.44 8.97 2.77
N PHE A 646 -4.48 9.65 3.39
CA PHE A 646 -4.57 11.07 3.77
C PHE A 646 -3.74 12.01 2.89
N ALA A 647 -3.42 11.60 1.66
CA ALA A 647 -2.63 12.41 0.73
C ALA A 647 -3.35 13.71 0.33
N ALA A 648 -4.69 13.71 0.30
CA ALA A 648 -5.47 14.92 0.06
C ALA A 648 -5.39 15.92 1.22
N SER A 649 -5.40 15.46 2.48
CA SER A 649 -5.17 16.32 3.64
C SER A 649 -3.78 16.95 3.61
N PHE A 650 -2.76 16.20 3.19
CA PHE A 650 -1.43 16.76 2.94
C PHE A 650 -1.45 17.83 1.84
N LEU A 651 -2.09 17.55 0.70
CA LEU A 651 -2.21 18.50 -0.40
C LEU A 651 -2.90 19.81 0.06
N ILE A 652 -3.99 19.72 0.81
CA ILE A 652 -4.70 20.91 1.31
C ILE A 652 -3.86 21.66 2.33
N ASN A 653 -3.22 20.96 3.28
CA ASN A 653 -2.29 21.60 4.22
C ASN A 653 -1.21 22.37 3.48
N ARG A 654 -0.66 21.77 2.42
CA ARG A 654 0.48 22.31 1.70
C ARG A 654 0.14 23.42 0.71
N HIS A 655 -0.87 23.21 -0.13
CA HIS A 655 -1.21 24.10 -1.26
C HIS A 655 -2.55 24.82 -1.08
N GLY A 656 -3.24 24.57 0.03
CA GLY A 656 -4.53 25.16 0.35
C GLY A 656 -5.70 24.54 -0.40
N LEU A 657 -6.89 25.02 -0.05
CA LEU A 657 -8.12 24.66 -0.73
C LEU A 657 -8.08 25.01 -2.22
N ALA A 658 -7.41 26.10 -2.62
CA ALA A 658 -7.25 26.45 -4.02
C ALA A 658 -6.49 25.38 -4.82
N GLY A 659 -5.42 24.82 -4.25
CA GLY A 659 -4.70 23.69 -4.84
C GLY A 659 -5.59 22.44 -4.98
N ALA A 660 -6.40 22.16 -3.97
CA ALA A 660 -7.38 21.07 -4.02
C ALA A 660 -8.46 21.27 -5.09
N LEU A 661 -8.99 22.49 -5.24
CA LEU A 661 -9.97 22.83 -6.28
C LEU A 661 -9.37 22.70 -7.69
N LEU A 662 -8.12 23.13 -7.89
CA LEU A 662 -7.40 22.91 -9.15
C LEU A 662 -7.24 21.42 -9.44
N LEU A 663 -6.86 20.61 -8.44
CA LEU A 663 -6.77 19.17 -8.60
C LEU A 663 -8.13 18.56 -8.98
N TRP A 664 -9.22 18.97 -8.32
CA TRP A 664 -10.59 18.59 -8.66
C TRP A 664 -10.95 18.93 -10.10
N CYS A 665 -10.62 20.14 -10.58
CA CYS A 665 -10.87 20.52 -11.97
C CYS A 665 -10.16 19.57 -12.96
N VAL A 666 -8.91 19.19 -12.68
CA VAL A 666 -8.17 18.26 -13.54
C VAL A 666 -8.72 16.83 -13.43
N GLN A 667 -9.13 16.38 -12.24
CA GLN A 667 -9.81 15.09 -12.03
C GLN A 667 -11.16 15.03 -12.77
N ALA A 668 -11.94 16.12 -12.74
CA ALA A 668 -13.17 16.25 -13.51
C ALA A 668 -12.88 16.26 -15.02
N ALA A 669 -11.82 16.93 -15.47
CA ALA A 669 -11.38 16.90 -16.86
C ALA A 669 -10.95 15.50 -17.32
N LEU A 670 -10.32 14.69 -16.44
CA LEU A 670 -9.99 13.29 -16.71
C LEU A 670 -11.27 12.46 -16.96
N LEU A 671 -12.22 12.50 -16.03
CA LEU A 671 -13.50 11.76 -16.15
C LEU A 671 -14.33 12.26 -17.35
N GLY A 672 -14.37 13.57 -17.57
CA GLY A 672 -14.99 14.17 -18.76
C GLY A 672 -14.31 13.72 -20.05
N GLY A 673 -12.99 13.62 -20.06
CA GLY A 673 -12.19 13.06 -21.16
C GLY A 673 -12.54 11.59 -21.43
N MET A 674 -12.71 10.77 -20.39
CA MET A 674 -13.17 9.38 -20.52
C MET A 674 -14.58 9.32 -21.10
N ALA A 675 -15.51 10.14 -20.61
CA ALA A 675 -16.88 10.19 -21.12
C ALA A 675 -16.95 10.64 -22.59
N LEU A 676 -16.13 11.62 -22.99
CA LEU A 676 -16.02 12.06 -24.39
C LEU A 676 -15.45 10.95 -25.29
N ALA A 677 -14.43 10.24 -24.82
CA ALA A 677 -13.85 9.10 -25.54
C ALA A 677 -14.85 7.93 -25.66
N ALA A 678 -15.61 7.65 -24.59
CA ALA A 678 -16.68 6.66 -24.61
C ALA A 678 -17.77 7.07 -25.61
N ARG A 679 -18.23 8.33 -25.60
CA ARG A 679 -19.22 8.85 -26.55
C ARG A 679 -18.73 8.75 -28.00
N ALA A 680 -17.45 9.02 -28.25
CA ALA A 680 -16.85 8.85 -29.57
C ALA A 680 -16.88 7.38 -30.01
N ALA A 681 -16.53 6.45 -29.12
CA ALA A 681 -16.62 5.02 -29.38
C ALA A 681 -18.07 4.55 -29.63
N TRP A 682 -19.03 5.08 -28.88
CA TRP A 682 -20.44 4.81 -29.13
C TRP A 682 -20.88 5.25 -30.54
N ARG A 683 -20.55 6.49 -30.95
CA ARG A 683 -20.87 7.01 -32.28
C ARG A 683 -20.22 6.18 -33.39
N SER A 684 -18.96 5.80 -33.22
CA SER A 684 -18.28 4.95 -34.21
C SER A 684 -18.91 3.57 -34.30
N GLY A 685 -19.37 3.01 -33.18
CA GLY A 685 -20.07 1.73 -33.15
C GLY A 685 -21.46 1.78 -33.77
N ALA A 686 -22.15 2.91 -33.65
CA ALA A 686 -23.45 3.14 -34.29
C ALA A 686 -23.34 3.33 -35.82
N ALA A 687 -22.24 3.91 -36.30
CA ALA A 687 -21.97 4.11 -37.72
C ALA A 687 -21.29 2.90 -38.41
N ALA A 688 -20.86 1.91 -37.63
CA ALA A 688 -20.12 0.75 -38.15
C ALA A 688 -21.01 -0.14 -39.02
N ARG A 689 -20.52 -0.49 -40.22
CA ARG A 689 -21.23 -1.35 -41.18
C ARG A 689 -21.01 -2.84 -40.97
N ASN A 690 -19.99 -3.24 -40.19
CA ASN A 690 -19.70 -4.64 -39.91
C ASN A 690 -19.69 -4.92 -38.40
N PHE A 691 -20.02 -6.17 -38.06
CA PHE A 691 -20.12 -6.64 -36.69
C PHE A 691 -18.83 -6.40 -35.89
N ARG A 692 -17.67 -6.73 -36.47
CA ARG A 692 -16.37 -6.61 -35.79
C ARG A 692 -16.05 -5.16 -35.38
N GLN A 693 -16.33 -4.18 -36.24
CA GLN A 693 -16.12 -2.75 -35.91
C GLN A 693 -17.14 -2.28 -34.88
N ALA A 694 -18.41 -2.67 -35.02
CA ALA A 694 -19.45 -2.31 -34.05
C ALA A 694 -19.15 -2.88 -32.66
N TRP A 695 -18.73 -4.15 -32.58
CA TRP A 695 -18.31 -4.82 -31.35
C TRP A 695 -17.10 -4.15 -30.71
N ALA A 696 -16.02 -3.88 -31.46
CA ALA A 696 -14.81 -3.27 -30.91
C ALA A 696 -15.08 -1.87 -30.34
N ALA A 697 -15.96 -1.11 -31.01
CA ALA A 697 -16.38 0.20 -30.56
C ALA A 697 -17.24 0.14 -29.29
N ARG A 698 -18.18 -0.81 -29.20
CA ARG A 698 -18.99 -1.05 -27.98
C ARG A 698 -18.16 -1.55 -26.81
N PHE A 699 -17.22 -2.45 -27.07
CA PHE A 699 -16.25 -2.94 -26.07
C PHE A 699 -15.50 -1.76 -25.47
N ARG A 700 -14.96 -0.88 -26.32
CA ARG A 700 -14.26 0.32 -25.85
C ARG A 700 -15.16 1.27 -25.06
N TYR A 701 -16.40 1.49 -25.50
CA TYR A 701 -17.37 2.31 -24.76
C TYR A 701 -17.54 1.78 -23.32
N PHE A 702 -17.85 0.50 -23.16
CA PHE A 702 -18.06 -0.09 -21.84
C PHE A 702 -16.79 -0.19 -21.01
N ALA A 703 -15.63 -0.47 -21.62
CA ALA A 703 -14.36 -0.53 -20.91
C ALA A 703 -13.96 0.85 -20.34
N LEU A 704 -14.20 1.93 -21.09
CA LEU A 704 -13.98 3.31 -20.63
C LEU A 704 -14.97 3.69 -19.52
N CYS A 705 -16.24 3.32 -19.62
CA CYS A 705 -17.21 3.54 -18.55
C CYS A 705 -16.84 2.77 -17.27
N GLY A 706 -16.47 1.49 -17.39
CA GLY A 706 -16.08 0.66 -16.25
C GLY A 706 -14.80 1.14 -15.57
N GLY A 707 -13.77 1.46 -16.35
CA GLY A 707 -12.53 2.04 -15.82
C GLY A 707 -12.77 3.42 -15.18
N GLY A 708 -13.56 4.27 -15.82
CA GLY A 708 -13.94 5.58 -15.28
C GLY A 708 -14.75 5.50 -13.99
N ALA A 709 -15.61 4.47 -13.85
CA ALA A 709 -16.38 4.25 -12.62
C ALA A 709 -15.48 3.87 -11.44
N PHE A 710 -14.45 3.03 -11.65
CA PHE A 710 -13.47 2.75 -10.61
C PHE A 710 -12.65 3.98 -10.23
N VAL A 711 -12.16 4.75 -11.21
CA VAL A 711 -11.44 6.01 -10.93
C VAL A 711 -12.32 6.98 -10.14
N LEU A 712 -13.59 7.14 -10.52
CA LEU A 712 -14.56 7.95 -9.79
C LEU A 712 -14.76 7.42 -8.36
N GLY A 713 -14.91 6.10 -8.19
CA GLY A 713 -15.04 5.48 -6.87
C GLY A 713 -13.85 5.77 -5.96
N HIS A 714 -12.62 5.68 -6.48
CA HIS A 714 -11.41 6.04 -5.74
C HIS A 714 -11.38 7.53 -5.37
N PHE A 715 -11.80 8.43 -6.27
CA PHE A 715 -11.91 9.86 -5.95
C PHE A 715 -12.95 10.11 -4.86
N LEU A 716 -14.14 9.51 -4.96
CA LEU A 716 -15.21 9.66 -3.98
C LEU A 716 -14.79 9.17 -2.60
N LEU A 717 -14.17 7.98 -2.53
CA LEU A 717 -13.72 7.40 -1.27
C LEU A 717 -12.58 8.20 -0.65
N SER A 718 -11.55 8.55 -1.42
CA SER A 718 -10.40 9.27 -0.87
C SER A 718 -10.78 10.68 -0.42
N TRP A 719 -11.47 11.47 -1.26
CA TRP A 719 -11.95 12.79 -0.83
C TRP A 719 -12.96 12.69 0.30
N GLY A 720 -13.84 11.68 0.27
CA GLY A 720 -14.80 11.45 1.33
C GLY A 720 -14.15 11.13 2.67
N THR A 721 -13.09 10.31 2.70
CA THR A 721 -12.30 10.04 3.92
C THR A 721 -11.62 11.31 4.43
N ASN A 722 -10.95 12.06 3.56
CA ASN A 722 -10.18 13.25 3.98
C ASN A 722 -11.07 14.40 4.46
N LEU A 723 -12.27 14.55 3.87
CA LEU A 723 -13.27 15.56 4.27
C LEU A 723 -14.23 15.06 5.37
N ALA A 724 -13.96 13.88 5.94
CA ALA A 724 -14.79 13.21 6.93
C ALA A 724 -16.27 13.03 6.51
N ILE A 725 -16.52 12.86 5.20
CA ILE A 725 -17.83 12.50 4.63
C ILE A 725 -18.06 10.99 4.73
N PHE A 726 -16.99 10.19 4.66
CA PHE A 726 -17.02 8.74 4.88
C PHE A 726 -16.08 8.37 6.03
N PRO A 727 -16.31 7.21 6.69
CA PRO A 727 -15.33 6.65 7.61
C PRO A 727 -13.99 6.40 6.91
N ILE A 728 -12.93 6.18 7.68
CA ILE A 728 -11.63 5.83 7.13
C ILE A 728 -11.74 4.50 6.37
N MET A 729 -11.51 4.59 5.07
CA MET A 729 -11.51 3.50 4.11
C MET A 729 -10.13 3.51 3.43
N GLY A 730 -9.39 2.40 3.50
CA GLY A 730 -7.97 2.30 3.10
C GLY A 730 -7.72 2.32 1.59
N GLN A 731 -8.25 3.33 0.89
CA GLN A 731 -8.16 3.45 -0.56
C GLN A 731 -7.24 4.61 -0.98
N PRO A 732 -6.19 4.33 -1.77
CA PRO A 732 -5.30 5.38 -2.25
C PRO A 732 -6.04 6.29 -3.22
N MET A 733 -5.69 7.57 -3.17
CA MET A 733 -6.15 8.56 -4.11
C MET A 733 -5.45 8.36 -5.46
N SER A 734 -6.23 8.00 -6.49
CA SER A 734 -5.70 7.83 -7.85
C SER A 734 -4.92 9.08 -8.27
N PHE A 735 -3.73 8.87 -8.83
CA PHE A 735 -2.79 9.89 -9.30
C PHE A 735 -2.09 10.77 -8.24
N LEU A 736 -2.47 10.71 -6.96
CA LEU A 736 -1.84 11.52 -5.90
C LEU A 736 -1.04 10.65 -4.91
N SER A 737 -1.64 9.59 -4.40
CA SER A 737 -1.09 8.72 -3.35
C SER A 737 0.02 7.78 -3.83
N ALA A 738 0.81 7.25 -2.88
CA ALA A 738 1.90 6.30 -3.12
C ALA A 738 1.45 4.84 -3.38
N GLY A 739 0.34 4.67 -4.11
CA GLY A 739 -0.25 3.38 -4.46
C GLY A 739 0.42 2.69 -5.66
N GLY A 740 1.62 2.14 -5.47
CA GLY A 740 2.41 1.57 -6.57
C GLY A 740 1.70 0.50 -7.41
N SER A 741 0.97 -0.42 -6.75
CA SER A 741 0.18 -1.46 -7.42
C SER A 741 -0.98 -0.85 -8.23
N HIS A 742 -1.67 0.14 -7.68
CA HIS A 742 -2.76 0.85 -8.35
C HIS A 742 -2.25 1.61 -9.58
N LEU A 743 -1.09 2.26 -9.48
CA LEU A 743 -0.44 2.93 -10.61
C LEU A 743 -0.07 1.95 -11.74
N LEU A 744 0.61 0.85 -11.41
CA LEU A 744 1.15 -0.09 -12.39
C LEU A 744 0.09 -1.01 -13.01
N PHE A 745 -0.82 -1.55 -12.21
CA PHE A 745 -1.77 -2.58 -12.65
C PHE A 745 -3.14 -2.03 -13.06
N PHE A 746 -3.47 -0.79 -12.67
CA PHE A 746 -4.77 -0.20 -12.99
C PHE A 746 -4.65 1.08 -13.83
N LEU A 747 -4.01 2.15 -13.31
CA LEU A 747 -4.00 3.46 -14.00
C LEU A 747 -3.22 3.44 -15.32
N CYS A 748 -1.96 3.00 -15.33
CA CYS A 748 -1.14 2.97 -16.55
C CYS A 748 -1.76 2.10 -17.66
N PRO A 749 -2.24 0.87 -17.38
CA PRO A 749 -2.93 0.06 -18.39
C PRO A 749 -4.23 0.68 -18.90
N LEU A 750 -5.04 1.29 -18.03
CA LEU A 750 -6.27 1.98 -18.42
C LEU A 750 -5.97 3.14 -19.38
N LEU A 751 -4.93 3.93 -19.10
CA LEU A 751 -4.47 5.00 -19.99
C LEU A 751 -3.97 4.46 -21.33
N ALA A 752 -3.14 3.41 -21.32
CA ALA A 752 -2.64 2.78 -22.54
C ALA A 752 -3.78 2.25 -23.43
N PHE A 753 -4.75 1.56 -22.83
CA PHE A 753 -5.94 1.06 -23.52
C PHE A 753 -6.77 2.21 -24.10
N SER A 754 -6.99 3.28 -23.32
CA SER A 754 -7.78 4.43 -23.77
C SER A 754 -7.14 5.15 -24.97
N ALA A 755 -5.80 5.22 -25.00
CA ALA A 755 -5.02 5.87 -26.04
C ALA A 755 -4.87 5.02 -27.32
N ALA A 756 -4.81 3.68 -27.19
CA ALA A 756 -4.62 2.76 -28.32
C ALA A 756 -5.79 2.76 -29.32
N GLY A 757 -7.00 3.09 -28.87
CA GLY A 757 -8.19 3.10 -29.74
C GLY A 757 -8.49 4.44 -30.44
N ALA A 758 -7.79 5.53 -30.15
CA ALA A 758 -8.15 6.85 -30.70
C ALA A 758 -7.97 6.85 -32.23
N PRO A 759 -9.03 7.04 -33.05
CA PRO A 759 -8.87 7.07 -34.49
C PRO A 759 -7.95 8.23 -34.88
N SER A 760 -6.94 7.96 -35.72
CA SER A 760 -6.32 9.01 -36.52
C SER A 760 -7.33 9.42 -37.58
N LEU A 761 -7.85 10.65 -37.50
CA LEU A 761 -8.64 11.28 -38.56
C LEU A 761 -7.75 11.67 -39.77
N GLU A 762 -6.73 10.86 -40.08
CA GLU A 762 -5.95 10.96 -41.32
C GLU A 762 -6.51 9.85 -42.22
N GLY A 763 -7.62 10.19 -42.87
CA GLY A 763 -8.46 9.27 -43.64
C GLY A 763 -9.83 9.86 -44.00
N GLU A 764 -9.94 11.19 -44.02
CA GLU A 764 -10.85 11.97 -44.87
C GLU A 764 -9.99 12.98 -45.62
#